data_AF-A0A6J8CJF1-F1
#
_entry.id   AF-A0A6J8CJF1-F1
#
_cell.length_a   1.000
_cell.length_b   1.000
_cell.length_c   1.000
_cell.angle_alpha   90.00
_cell.angle_beta   90.00
_cell.angle_gamma   90.00
#
_symmetry.space_group_name_H-M   'P 1'
#
loop_
_entity.id
_entity.type
_entity.pdbx_description
1 polymer ?
#
loop_
_entity_poly.entity_id
_entity_poly.type
_entity_poly.pdbx_seq_one_letter_code
_entity_poly.pdbx_strand_id
1 'polypeptide(L)'
;MLNKLLGSGSYQSFDMRCMVTGQFAVGKSSLVKLLVGDNVPKGRHATDGISLIEGRCGLDIKTRSWIMIDPGTYNALDVVYNKVLMTSVEKDESKQTKTPGKHKSDAKPVDIPNKEDTHSQKSVATKSTAFPVNLSGDHSTQPQAIKSTSFPVNLSGEPSTQQQATKSTSFPLNLSGEPSKQPQATQSLSQQISSIESKKQQMKKKMTTKMTKKEMRKKMEKVLKTGKYEMKVGRLIFWDFGGQYVYYTTHQTFMTFRALFLVVFDGSKGLNEEIHDVLCFPGQHMTPTPAVFLLHWVNSILTYCKLVYAGIPKILFVATHKDKVPVEDVDSKRALLYSEVEELFKDHEGRNHLVLDKQIFVNATDKNDQEIEALKKAITDLTFDHPCWGEKMPNACVPLELEIAEMVAAGKQILSLVELEELNSISKVSILDLEQLHDFLHFQHSLGKIIYFDTLQLRDYVIINPLIMVEVMRSFVTDIGFWPKKKELQETFRRMSESGIIHREDLFQIWKQKDFRAVLLYKEFIFNILIHLDILAEQRRYDTATGSRLPVENFFVPCMVTERNTTSFMDTACTPERAICLAFVFKGTVIPPALPNRLISACLSMWTLKQYEGRSLLFSGFIVVSFDKAHDVVVCVEGNMILLYLVHKTSAGLIVPDIATGVKECLVTTMERISDFYQSIIHVKHSQQLPFHIEYSCSELKCFISEEEALQTNEWVCDKHKLTHRAGNWVVWNQDKIKEQCELHCPGLQDSALNQIPSDVELQRLTSGCDETTIRELAIHLGMTLQDWDTLRSDNDRIEIVKYRILVNWREKYSGRFSSIAKALTDMDLSAHTLCQVRRERRAETDIPLEYLDGIPTDEILDKLAPQIGQVYFQLGAAIGLSIGTLENIQSNNPKDLAAQNREVLFAWRKDRTVTPTIRVLVQALVNIGRGALCLQEVLKNVDLKTLKESEDVRGEGAIPKKPKNTSEQKPQSQQKRSNKCSIA
;
A
#
# COMPACT_ATOMS: atom_id res chain seq x y z
N MET A 1 -13.43 -16.18 18.73
CA MET A 1 -13.13 -15.03 19.58
C MET A 1 -14.38 -14.61 20.38
N LEU A 2 -14.76 -13.32 20.42
CA LEU A 2 -15.80 -12.70 21.28
C LEU A 2 -16.92 -13.59 21.84
N ASN A 3 -17.65 -14.35 21.01
CA ASN A 3 -18.77 -15.19 21.43
C ASN A 3 -18.42 -16.24 22.51
N LYS A 4 -17.18 -16.74 22.56
CA LYS A 4 -16.71 -17.64 23.64
C LYS A 4 -16.70 -16.90 24.98
N LEU A 5 -16.02 -15.75 25.03
CA LEU A 5 -15.83 -14.94 26.24
C LEU A 5 -17.16 -14.33 26.75
N LEU A 6 -18.06 -13.95 25.85
CA LEU A 6 -19.40 -13.43 26.21
C LEU A 6 -20.26 -14.43 26.99
N GLY A 7 -19.97 -15.74 26.93
CA GLY A 7 -20.64 -16.76 27.73
C GLY A 7 -20.49 -16.58 29.26
N SER A 8 -19.45 -15.86 29.70
CA SER A 8 -19.23 -15.48 31.11
C SER A 8 -20.06 -14.28 31.58
N GLY A 9 -20.97 -13.78 30.74
CA GLY A 9 -21.69 -12.53 30.94
C GLY A 9 -20.96 -11.32 30.34
N SER A 10 -21.67 -10.19 30.23
CA SER A 10 -21.21 -9.01 29.52
C SER A 10 -21.64 -7.69 30.17
N TYR A 11 -20.86 -6.64 29.94
CA TYR A 11 -21.21 -5.24 30.24
C TYR A 11 -21.35 -4.43 28.94
N GLN A 12 -21.94 -3.23 28.98
CA GLN A 12 -22.00 -2.33 27.82
C GLN A 12 -20.87 -1.29 27.87
N SER A 13 -20.16 -1.10 26.76
CA SER A 13 -19.05 -0.14 26.65
C SER A 13 -19.48 1.14 25.94
N PHE A 14 -19.24 2.28 26.57
CA PHE A 14 -19.61 3.60 26.05
C PHE A 14 -18.34 4.45 25.87
N ASP A 15 -17.57 4.10 24.84
CA ASP A 15 -16.33 4.79 24.46
C ASP A 15 -16.42 5.20 22.99
N MET A 16 -16.18 6.48 22.70
CA MET A 16 -16.13 7.00 21.33
C MET A 16 -14.81 7.73 21.08
N ARG A 17 -14.17 7.43 19.95
CA ARG A 17 -13.00 8.16 19.45
C ARG A 17 -13.48 9.19 18.44
N CYS A 18 -13.12 10.45 18.65
CA CYS A 18 -13.32 11.54 17.70
C CYS A 18 -11.98 11.83 17.02
N MET A 19 -11.81 11.36 15.80
CA MET A 19 -10.56 11.50 15.03
C MET A 19 -10.63 12.76 14.18
N VAL A 20 -9.83 13.77 14.54
CA VAL A 20 -9.84 15.09 13.93
C VAL A 20 -8.71 15.17 12.91
N THR A 21 -9.07 15.11 11.65
CA THR A 21 -8.16 15.12 10.50
C THR A 21 -8.45 16.34 9.62
N GLY A 22 -7.62 16.57 8.60
CA GLY A 22 -7.68 17.79 7.79
C GLY A 22 -6.29 18.34 7.52
N GLN A 23 -6.21 19.27 6.57
CA GLN A 23 -4.96 19.90 6.13
C GLN A 23 -4.18 20.58 7.28
N PHE A 24 -2.90 20.88 7.05
CA PHE A 24 -2.12 21.79 7.90
C PHE A 24 -2.81 23.15 8.09
N ALA A 25 -2.61 23.75 9.27
CA ALA A 25 -3.09 25.09 9.65
C ALA A 25 -4.62 25.38 9.60
N VAL A 26 -5.50 24.43 9.29
CA VAL A 26 -6.98 24.64 9.24
C VAL A 26 -7.68 24.75 10.61
N GLY A 27 -6.96 25.01 11.70
CA GLY A 27 -7.55 25.27 13.03
C GLY A 27 -7.98 24.06 13.86
N LYS A 28 -7.65 22.82 13.45
CA LYS A 28 -8.02 21.55 14.14
C LYS A 28 -7.79 21.57 15.65
N SER A 29 -6.58 21.87 16.08
CA SER A 29 -6.18 21.88 17.49
C SER A 29 -6.88 22.97 18.31
N SER A 30 -7.28 24.08 17.67
CA SER A 30 -8.08 25.13 18.31
C SER A 30 -9.53 24.68 18.48
N LEU A 31 -10.12 24.06 17.44
CA LEU A 31 -11.46 23.47 17.48
C LEU A 31 -11.57 22.41 18.59
N VAL A 32 -10.59 21.49 18.70
CA VAL A 32 -10.55 20.48 19.76
C VAL A 32 -10.50 21.15 21.14
N LYS A 33 -9.69 22.19 21.33
CA LYS A 33 -9.63 22.95 22.59
C LYS A 33 -10.98 23.58 22.96
N LEU A 34 -11.69 24.16 22.00
CA LEU A 34 -13.03 24.71 22.22
C LEU A 34 -14.05 23.63 22.61
N LEU A 35 -14.04 22.48 21.93
CA LEU A 35 -14.92 21.34 22.27
C LEU A 35 -14.69 20.83 23.70
N VAL A 36 -13.44 20.80 24.16
CA VAL A 36 -13.07 20.37 25.52
C VAL A 36 -13.02 21.50 26.56
N GLY A 37 -13.45 22.72 26.20
CA GLY A 37 -13.50 23.87 27.11
C GLY A 37 -12.13 24.43 27.54
N ASP A 38 -11.04 24.05 26.87
CA ASP A 38 -9.70 24.59 27.08
C ASP A 38 -9.51 25.93 26.35
N ASN A 39 -8.64 26.79 26.89
CA ASN A 39 -8.31 28.06 26.25
C ASN A 39 -7.49 27.83 24.95
N VAL A 40 -7.90 28.47 23.86
CA VAL A 40 -7.11 28.54 22.62
C VAL A 40 -5.90 29.46 22.86
N PRO A 41 -4.64 28.98 22.69
CA PRO A 41 -3.45 29.82 22.88
C PRO A 41 -3.39 30.93 21.83
N LYS A 42 -2.75 32.06 22.19
CA LYS A 42 -2.40 33.09 21.20
C LYS A 42 -1.28 32.59 20.28
N GLY A 43 -1.36 32.92 19.00
CA GLY A 43 -0.40 32.53 17.96
C GLY A 43 -0.75 31.21 17.27
N ARG A 44 -0.07 30.91 16.16
CA ARG A 44 -0.20 29.63 15.44
C ARG A 44 0.67 28.58 16.12
N HIS A 45 0.07 27.45 16.48
CA HIS A 45 0.75 26.28 17.03
C HIS A 45 0.39 25.08 16.16
N ALA A 46 1.37 24.26 15.83
CA ALA A 46 1.20 23.04 15.07
C ALA A 46 1.23 21.82 15.99
N THR A 47 0.50 20.77 15.64
CA THR A 47 0.60 19.46 16.31
C THR A 47 1.77 18.69 15.72
N ASP A 48 2.58 18.11 16.63
CA ASP A 48 3.66 17.17 16.32
C ASP A 48 3.10 15.74 16.37
N GLY A 49 2.98 15.09 15.21
CA GLY A 49 2.38 13.76 15.09
C GLY A 49 0.89 13.75 15.45
N ILE A 50 0.57 13.35 16.67
CA ILE A 50 -0.81 13.21 17.16
C ILE A 50 -0.90 13.72 18.60
N SER A 51 -1.91 14.53 18.91
CA SER A 51 -2.26 14.93 20.27
C SER A 51 -3.52 14.20 20.73
N LEU A 52 -3.43 13.45 21.84
CA LEU A 52 -4.59 12.82 22.49
C LEU A 52 -5.16 13.76 23.57
N ILE A 53 -6.47 13.99 23.53
CA ILE A 53 -7.20 14.67 24.59
C ILE A 53 -8.29 13.73 25.13
N GLU A 54 -8.12 13.31 26.38
CA GLU A 54 -9.05 12.46 27.12
C GLU A 54 -9.42 13.10 28.47
N GLY A 55 -10.53 12.68 29.07
CA GLY A 55 -10.89 13.05 30.45
C GLY A 55 -11.32 14.50 30.66
N ARG A 56 -11.57 15.24 29.57
CA ARG A 56 -12.06 16.63 29.60
C ARG A 56 -13.56 16.75 29.33
N CYS A 57 -14.14 15.79 28.61
CA CYS A 57 -15.57 15.76 28.31
C CYS A 57 -16.06 14.31 28.12
N GLY A 58 -17.39 14.16 28.11
CA GLY A 58 -18.08 12.90 27.89
C GLY A 58 -19.57 13.14 27.60
N LEU A 59 -20.35 12.08 27.50
CA LEU A 59 -21.80 12.12 27.25
C LEU A 59 -22.57 11.44 28.38
N ASP A 60 -23.61 12.08 28.92
CA ASP A 60 -24.55 11.41 29.81
C ASP A 60 -25.36 10.38 29.01
N ILE A 61 -25.33 9.12 29.45
CA ILE A 61 -25.97 8.00 28.75
C ILE A 61 -27.50 8.05 28.87
N LYS A 62 -28.04 8.66 29.94
CA LYS A 62 -29.48 8.76 30.20
C LYS A 62 -30.10 10.01 29.59
N THR A 63 -29.47 11.18 29.79
CA THR A 63 -29.98 12.46 29.28
C THR A 63 -29.48 12.80 27.88
N ARG A 64 -28.57 12.00 27.30
CA ARG A 64 -27.95 12.23 25.99
C ARG A 64 -27.32 13.62 25.84
N SER A 65 -26.73 14.13 26.91
CA SER A 65 -26.18 15.49 26.97
C SER A 65 -24.66 15.51 27.12
N TRP A 66 -24.00 16.47 26.49
CA TRP A 66 -22.58 16.73 26.67
C TRP A 66 -22.25 17.12 28.11
N ILE A 67 -21.21 16.53 28.69
CA ILE A 67 -20.70 16.82 30.04
C ILE A 67 -19.24 17.29 29.95
N MET A 68 -18.92 18.35 30.68
CA MET A 68 -17.54 18.76 30.96
C MET A 68 -17.01 18.05 32.21
N ILE A 69 -15.78 17.55 32.16
CA ILE A 69 -15.14 16.78 33.23
C ILE A 69 -13.96 17.59 33.78
N ASP A 70 -13.89 17.75 35.11
CA ASP A 70 -12.77 18.41 35.78
C ASP A 70 -11.53 17.49 35.76
N PRO A 71 -10.40 17.89 35.13
CA PRO A 71 -9.18 17.09 35.07
C PRO A 71 -8.62 16.71 36.44
N GLY A 72 -8.81 17.55 37.47
CA GLY A 72 -8.37 17.24 38.84
C GLY A 72 -9.15 16.11 39.51
N THR A 73 -10.34 15.81 38.98
CA THR A 73 -11.18 14.67 39.38
C THR A 73 -11.01 13.45 38.45
N TYR A 74 -10.35 13.62 37.30
CA TYR A 74 -10.10 12.55 36.35
C TYR A 74 -8.82 11.77 36.70
N ASN A 75 -8.87 10.45 36.55
CA ASN A 75 -7.75 9.56 36.77
C ASN A 75 -7.91 8.38 35.80
N ALA A 76 -6.84 7.96 35.14
CA ALA A 76 -6.86 6.83 34.20
C ALA A 76 -7.29 5.51 34.87
N LEU A 77 -7.08 5.37 36.18
CA LEU A 77 -7.65 4.26 36.95
C LEU A 77 -9.15 4.44 37.14
N ASP A 78 -9.60 5.65 37.46
CA ASP A 78 -11.02 5.96 37.57
C ASP A 78 -11.74 5.76 36.22
N VAL A 79 -11.06 5.65 35.07
CA VAL A 79 -11.69 5.21 33.81
C VAL A 79 -12.14 3.75 33.87
N VAL A 80 -11.24 2.83 34.23
CA VAL A 80 -11.56 1.39 34.29
C VAL A 80 -12.32 1.05 35.58
N TYR A 81 -12.17 1.86 36.63
CA TYR A 81 -13.01 1.78 37.83
C TYR A 81 -14.41 2.43 37.62
N ASN A 82 -14.59 3.53 36.87
CA ASN A 82 -15.92 4.14 36.58
C ASN A 82 -16.74 3.36 35.57
N LYS A 83 -16.12 2.52 34.73
CA LYS A 83 -16.83 1.41 34.08
C LYS A 83 -17.68 0.67 35.12
N VAL A 84 -17.03 0.25 36.21
CA VAL A 84 -17.63 -0.64 37.22
C VAL A 84 -18.40 0.10 38.35
N LEU A 85 -18.02 1.34 38.69
CA LEU A 85 -18.44 2.02 39.92
C LEU A 85 -19.47 3.14 39.70
N MET A 86 -20.74 2.79 39.44
CA MET A 86 -21.85 3.76 39.62
C MET A 86 -23.19 3.21 40.13
N THR A 87 -23.20 2.11 40.91
CA THR A 87 -24.39 1.69 41.68
C THR A 87 -24.38 2.20 43.13
N SER A 88 -24.88 3.42 43.38
CA SER A 88 -25.60 3.79 44.63
C SER A 88 -25.90 5.31 44.75
N VAL A 89 -27.00 5.78 44.16
CA VAL A 89 -27.87 6.82 44.76
C VAL A 89 -29.31 6.46 44.36
N GLU A 90 -30.29 6.74 45.23
CA GLU A 90 -31.72 6.44 45.05
C GLU A 90 -32.15 4.98 45.18
N LYS A 91 -32.23 4.52 46.44
CA LYS A 91 -33.43 3.91 47.05
C LYS A 91 -33.12 3.45 48.48
N ASP A 92 -33.21 4.37 49.45
CA ASP A 92 -33.32 3.99 50.87
C ASP A 92 -33.79 5.13 51.80
N GLU A 93 -34.88 5.83 51.45
CA GLU A 93 -35.68 6.59 52.44
C GLU A 93 -37.19 6.41 52.21
N SER A 94 -37.75 5.33 52.76
CA SER A 94 -39.20 5.24 53.06
C SER A 94 -39.49 4.25 54.20
N LYS A 95 -38.75 4.36 55.31
CA LYS A 95 -39.11 3.68 56.56
C LYS A 95 -40.24 4.42 57.28
N GLN A 96 -41.45 3.95 56.99
CA GLN A 96 -42.67 3.99 57.81
C GLN A 96 -42.59 4.74 59.15
N THR A 97 -43.34 5.83 59.25
CA THR A 97 -44.02 6.22 60.49
C THR A 97 -45.49 5.78 60.41
N LYS A 98 -45.90 4.87 61.29
CA LYS A 98 -47.32 4.74 61.71
C LYS A 98 -47.59 5.92 62.67
N THR A 99 -48.79 6.47 62.88
CA THR A 99 -50.11 5.87 63.17
C THR A 99 -51.17 7.02 63.18
N PRO A 100 -52.45 6.83 63.57
CA PRO A 100 -53.59 6.31 62.82
C PRO A 100 -54.68 7.36 62.45
N GLY A 101 -55.57 7.03 61.50
CA GLY A 101 -56.82 7.76 61.27
C GLY A 101 -57.90 6.87 60.64
N LYS A 102 -59.07 6.76 61.26
CA LYS A 102 -60.23 5.99 60.76
C LYS A 102 -61.01 6.82 59.73
N HIS A 103 -61.52 6.20 58.67
CA HIS A 103 -62.97 5.91 58.52
C HIS A 103 -63.27 5.05 57.27
N LYS A 104 -64.39 4.32 57.31
CA LYS A 104 -65.01 3.57 56.19
C LYS A 104 -65.57 4.58 55.15
N SER A 105 -65.85 4.27 53.88
CA SER A 105 -66.67 3.14 53.40
C SER A 105 -66.58 2.85 51.89
N ASP A 106 -66.71 1.56 51.56
CA ASP A 106 -67.52 0.98 50.47
C ASP A 106 -67.56 1.63 49.06
N ALA A 107 -66.93 0.95 48.10
CA ALA A 107 -67.60 0.47 46.88
C ALA A 107 -66.83 -0.74 46.30
N LYS A 108 -67.51 -1.85 46.00
CA LYS A 108 -66.93 -3.00 45.27
C LYS A 108 -67.01 -2.77 43.75
N PRO A 109 -66.06 -3.31 42.97
CA PRO A 109 -66.18 -3.37 41.51
C PRO A 109 -67.18 -4.46 41.09
N VAL A 110 -67.76 -4.29 39.90
CA VAL A 110 -68.56 -5.31 39.22
C VAL A 110 -67.69 -5.91 38.11
N ASP A 111 -67.12 -7.10 38.36
CA ASP A 111 -67.51 -8.37 37.71
C ASP A 111 -67.94 -8.30 36.22
N ILE A 112 -67.63 -9.22 35.29
CA ILE A 112 -66.98 -10.57 35.20
C ILE A 112 -67.19 -11.01 33.71
N PRO A 113 -66.62 -12.10 33.12
CA PRO A 113 -65.38 -12.85 33.38
C PRO A 113 -64.61 -13.32 32.09
N ASN A 114 -63.49 -14.04 32.27
CA ASN A 114 -63.07 -15.31 31.61
C ASN A 114 -63.08 -15.49 30.06
N LYS A 115 -62.21 -16.31 29.44
CA LYS A 115 -61.09 -17.19 29.89
C LYS A 115 -60.35 -17.70 28.64
N GLU A 116 -59.10 -18.15 28.82
CA GLU A 116 -58.44 -19.26 28.08
C GLU A 116 -58.29 -19.09 26.54
N ASP A 117 -57.28 -19.62 25.84
CA ASP A 117 -56.35 -20.71 26.15
C ASP A 117 -54.93 -20.47 25.62
N THR A 118 -53.97 -21.19 26.19
CA THR A 118 -52.66 -21.47 25.58
C THR A 118 -52.72 -22.76 24.75
N HIS A 119 -52.29 -22.74 23.47
CA HIS A 119 -51.33 -23.74 22.98
C HIS A 119 -50.67 -23.40 21.64
N SER A 120 -49.44 -23.89 21.51
CA SER A 120 -48.51 -23.82 20.38
C SER A 120 -48.83 -24.76 19.21
N GLN A 121 -48.58 -24.35 17.95
CA GLN A 121 -47.63 -25.05 17.03
C GLN A 121 -47.45 -24.39 15.63
N LYS A 122 -46.17 -24.22 15.25
CA LYS A 122 -45.52 -24.41 13.92
C LYS A 122 -46.16 -23.96 12.57
N SER A 123 -45.37 -23.14 11.84
CA SER A 123 -44.77 -23.39 10.50
C SER A 123 -45.33 -22.74 9.20
N VAL A 124 -44.39 -22.59 8.23
CA VAL A 124 -44.52 -22.20 6.79
C VAL A 124 -44.82 -20.71 6.53
N ALA A 125 -44.07 -19.85 5.80
CA ALA A 125 -42.91 -19.87 4.86
C ALA A 125 -43.24 -19.66 3.36
N THR A 126 -42.77 -18.55 2.77
CA THR A 126 -42.45 -18.28 1.33
C THR A 126 -41.64 -16.97 1.25
N LYS A 127 -40.41 -16.91 0.71
CA LYS A 127 -40.00 -16.78 -0.71
C LYS A 127 -40.67 -15.58 -1.42
N SER A 128 -39.94 -14.51 -1.79
CA SER A 128 -38.87 -14.38 -2.80
C SER A 128 -39.41 -13.98 -4.19
N THR A 129 -39.04 -12.79 -4.65
CA THR A 129 -39.10 -12.33 -6.06
C THR A 129 -37.96 -11.35 -6.32
N ALA A 130 -37.36 -11.42 -7.50
CA ALA A 130 -36.30 -10.53 -7.98
C ALA A 130 -36.63 -10.06 -9.42
N PHE A 131 -35.83 -9.11 -9.94
CA PHE A 131 -35.82 -8.62 -11.34
C PHE A 131 -37.01 -7.73 -11.77
N PRO A 132 -36.89 -6.93 -12.86
CA PRO A 132 -35.82 -6.91 -13.87
C PRO A 132 -35.15 -5.56 -14.19
N VAL A 133 -34.05 -5.66 -14.94
CA VAL A 133 -33.38 -4.58 -15.70
C VAL A 133 -34.12 -4.35 -17.01
N ASN A 134 -34.06 -3.14 -17.58
CA ASN A 134 -34.31 -2.94 -19.01
C ASN A 134 -33.48 -1.79 -19.61
N LEU A 135 -33.12 -1.93 -20.90
CA LEU A 135 -32.21 -1.08 -21.67
C LEU A 135 -32.94 -0.42 -22.87
N SER A 136 -32.71 0.88 -23.10
CA SER A 136 -32.77 1.61 -24.40
C SER A 136 -32.67 3.12 -24.10
N GLY A 137 -31.65 3.87 -24.56
CA GLY A 137 -31.62 4.57 -25.87
C GLY A 137 -32.19 6.00 -25.73
N ASP A 138 -31.69 7.07 -26.37
CA ASP A 138 -30.58 7.27 -27.32
C ASP A 138 -30.24 8.80 -27.44
N HIS A 139 -29.25 9.18 -28.26
CA HIS A 139 -28.98 10.53 -28.83
C HIS A 139 -28.27 11.67 -28.03
N SER A 140 -26.94 11.74 -28.24
CA SER A 140 -26.17 12.88 -28.79
C SER A 140 -26.37 14.35 -28.35
N THR A 141 -25.26 14.99 -27.94
CA THR A 141 -24.67 16.12 -28.71
C THR A 141 -23.17 16.28 -28.43
N GLN A 142 -22.41 16.79 -29.42
CA GLN A 142 -20.95 16.97 -29.40
C GLN A 142 -20.53 18.36 -28.86
N PRO A 143 -19.24 18.59 -28.54
CA PRO A 143 -18.79 19.72 -27.71
C PRO A 143 -18.51 21.01 -28.50
N GLN A 144 -18.49 22.14 -27.80
CA GLN A 144 -17.87 23.38 -28.29
C GLN A 144 -16.60 23.71 -27.49
N ALA A 145 -15.47 23.71 -28.18
CA ALA A 145 -14.23 24.31 -27.68
C ALA A 145 -14.25 25.83 -27.89
N ILE A 146 -13.69 26.60 -26.95
CA ILE A 146 -13.15 27.95 -27.23
C ILE A 146 -11.86 28.18 -26.42
N LYS A 147 -10.75 28.11 -27.16
CA LYS A 147 -9.59 29.02 -27.15
C LYS A 147 -8.91 29.36 -25.82
N SER A 148 -7.73 28.75 -25.68
CA SER A 148 -6.52 29.41 -25.21
C SER A 148 -6.39 30.89 -25.63
N THR A 149 -6.08 31.77 -24.68
CA THR A 149 -5.45 33.08 -24.94
C THR A 149 -4.20 33.22 -24.08
N SER A 150 -3.09 33.54 -24.75
CA SER A 150 -1.75 33.63 -24.19
C SER A 150 -1.39 35.06 -23.73
N PHE A 151 -0.19 35.18 -23.14
CA PHE A 151 0.59 36.39 -22.82
C PHE A 151 0.31 37.09 -21.47
N PRO A 152 1.34 37.67 -20.83
CA PRO A 152 2.76 37.31 -20.86
C PRO A 152 3.38 37.11 -19.47
N VAL A 153 4.45 36.30 -19.42
CA VAL A 153 5.33 36.18 -18.25
C VAL A 153 6.10 37.49 -18.06
N ASN A 154 6.17 37.98 -16.82
CA ASN A 154 7.16 38.98 -16.42
C ASN A 154 7.87 38.48 -15.15
N LEU A 155 9.10 37.98 -15.35
CA LEU A 155 10.00 37.53 -14.29
C LEU A 155 10.94 38.68 -13.93
N SER A 156 10.92 39.13 -12.67
CA SER A 156 12.05 39.82 -12.04
C SER A 156 11.89 39.83 -10.51
N GLY A 157 12.98 39.55 -9.77
CA GLY A 157 13.00 39.65 -8.30
C GLY A 157 13.64 38.47 -7.57
N GLU A 158 14.94 38.26 -7.74
CA GLU A 158 15.73 37.41 -6.82
C GLU A 158 15.91 38.09 -5.44
N PRO A 159 16.22 37.31 -4.36
CA PRO A 159 16.05 37.76 -2.98
C PRO A 159 17.31 38.41 -2.36
N SER A 160 17.14 39.19 -1.29
CA SER A 160 18.26 39.59 -0.44
C SER A 160 17.91 39.81 1.05
N THR A 161 18.49 38.92 1.88
CA THR A 161 19.12 39.15 3.21
C THR A 161 18.44 39.94 4.35
N GLN A 162 18.21 39.18 5.44
CA GLN A 162 18.79 39.37 6.79
C GLN A 162 19.01 40.79 7.38
N GLN A 163 18.42 41.03 8.56
CA GLN A 163 19.08 41.51 9.79
C GLN A 163 18.12 41.31 10.99
N GLN A 164 18.43 40.45 11.95
CA GLN A 164 19.22 40.67 13.18
C GLN A 164 18.51 41.47 14.29
N ALA A 165 18.65 40.96 15.52
CA ALA A 165 17.97 41.44 16.71
C ALA A 165 18.88 42.29 17.61
N THR A 166 18.28 43.17 18.41
CA THR A 166 18.92 43.81 19.58
C THR A 166 18.03 43.69 20.83
N LYS A 167 18.63 43.81 22.02
CA LYS A 167 18.06 43.51 23.35
C LYS A 167 18.08 44.74 24.27
N SER A 168 17.32 44.64 25.38
CA SER A 168 17.43 45.41 26.65
C SER A 168 17.03 46.90 26.57
N THR A 169 16.53 47.60 27.60
CA THR A 169 16.56 47.54 29.10
C THR A 169 15.20 48.06 29.68
N SER A 170 14.57 47.56 30.76
CA SER A 170 14.71 47.82 32.23
C SER A 170 14.74 49.31 32.69
N PHE A 171 14.09 49.79 33.78
CA PHE A 171 13.61 49.10 35.01
C PHE A 171 12.15 49.39 35.57
N PRO A 172 11.82 50.26 36.57
CA PRO A 172 11.01 49.76 37.72
C PRO A 172 9.78 50.57 38.25
N LEU A 173 8.89 49.85 38.98
CA LEU A 173 8.15 50.15 40.27
C LEU A 173 7.81 51.63 40.65
N ASN A 174 6.64 52.05 41.19
CA ASN A 174 5.87 51.50 42.34
C ASN A 174 4.61 52.36 42.73
N LEU A 175 3.66 51.75 43.47
CA LEU A 175 2.80 52.29 44.58
C LEU A 175 1.71 53.42 44.45
N SER A 176 0.47 53.00 44.75
CA SER A 176 -0.55 53.56 45.69
C SER A 176 -1.26 54.93 45.52
N GLY A 177 -2.60 54.91 45.64
CA GLY A 177 -3.46 56.07 45.95
C GLY A 177 -4.96 55.71 46.11
N GLU A 178 -5.55 56.04 47.26
CA GLU A 178 -6.97 55.88 47.68
C GLU A 178 -7.42 57.23 48.34
N PRO A 179 -8.69 57.50 48.76
CA PRO A 179 -9.99 56.81 48.56
C PRO A 179 -11.22 57.76 48.31
N SER A 180 -12.45 57.19 48.38
CA SER A 180 -13.78 57.82 48.65
C SER A 180 -14.57 58.39 47.44
N LYS A 181 -15.93 58.34 47.34
CA LYS A 181 -17.05 57.95 48.26
C LYS A 181 -18.17 57.15 47.54
N GLN A 182 -19.01 56.42 48.31
CA GLN A 182 -20.25 55.75 47.85
C GLN A 182 -21.47 56.70 47.76
N PRO A 183 -22.62 56.23 47.23
CA PRO A 183 -23.76 55.91 48.11
C PRO A 183 -24.36 54.50 47.92
N GLN A 184 -25.26 54.11 48.84
CA GLN A 184 -25.69 52.74 49.12
C GLN A 184 -27.09 52.41 48.58
N ALA A 185 -27.29 51.21 48.01
CA ALA A 185 -28.62 50.59 47.84
C ALA A 185 -28.55 49.07 47.52
N THR A 186 -27.99 48.21 48.39
CA THR A 186 -28.05 46.72 48.17
C THR A 186 -27.83 45.84 49.43
N GLN A 187 -28.49 46.13 50.55
CA GLN A 187 -28.35 45.30 51.77
C GLN A 187 -29.23 44.02 51.83
N SER A 188 -30.01 43.69 50.79
CA SER A 188 -30.86 42.48 50.76
C SER A 188 -30.23 41.25 50.08
N LEU A 189 -29.20 41.41 49.23
CA LEU A 189 -28.58 40.27 48.52
C LEU A 189 -27.53 39.50 49.35
N SER A 190 -26.84 40.17 50.28
CA SER A 190 -25.69 39.59 51.00
C SER A 190 -26.06 38.42 51.92
N GLN A 191 -27.26 38.42 52.51
CA GLN A 191 -27.75 37.33 53.37
C GLN A 191 -28.26 36.11 52.59
N GLN A 192 -28.71 36.28 51.34
CA GLN A 192 -29.07 35.14 50.49
C GLN A 192 -27.82 34.44 49.92
N ILE A 193 -26.80 35.20 49.52
CA ILE A 193 -25.55 34.66 48.95
C ILE A 193 -24.80 33.77 49.96
N SER A 194 -24.66 34.19 51.22
CA SER A 194 -23.96 33.41 52.25
C SER A 194 -24.64 32.07 52.57
N SER A 195 -25.97 31.99 52.47
CA SER A 195 -26.74 30.75 52.64
C SER A 195 -26.56 29.76 51.46
N ILE A 196 -26.25 30.27 50.27
CA ILE A 196 -25.99 29.48 49.06
C ILE A 196 -24.52 29.03 49.03
N GLU A 197 -23.59 29.89 49.45
CA GLU A 197 -22.16 29.55 49.53
C GLU A 197 -21.89 28.50 50.61
N SER A 198 -22.51 28.60 51.78
CA SER A 198 -22.39 27.57 52.84
C SER A 198 -22.96 26.22 52.40
N LYS A 199 -24.08 26.18 51.66
CA LYS A 199 -24.61 24.96 51.02
C LYS A 199 -23.68 24.42 49.92
N LYS A 200 -23.12 25.30 49.06
CA LYS A 200 -22.11 24.90 48.06
C LYS A 200 -20.83 24.35 48.71
N GLN A 201 -20.38 24.90 49.84
CA GLN A 201 -19.22 24.39 50.58
C GLN A 201 -19.53 23.05 51.29
N GLN A 202 -20.73 22.85 51.84
CA GLN A 202 -21.14 21.54 52.38
C GLN A 202 -21.29 20.47 51.29
N MET A 203 -21.81 20.80 50.10
CA MET A 203 -21.83 19.87 48.96
C MET A 203 -20.40 19.54 48.47
N LYS A 204 -19.51 20.54 48.34
CA LYS A 204 -18.09 20.31 48.01
C LYS A 204 -17.38 19.40 49.03
N LYS A 205 -17.68 19.53 50.33
CA LYS A 205 -17.15 18.62 51.38
C LYS A 205 -17.75 17.20 51.37
N LYS A 206 -18.95 16.98 50.81
CA LYS A 206 -19.53 15.63 50.67
C LYS A 206 -19.11 14.88 49.41
N MET A 207 -18.54 15.55 48.40
CA MET A 207 -18.09 14.94 47.14
C MET A 207 -16.57 14.71 47.05
N THR A 208 -15.80 14.89 48.13
CA THR A 208 -14.32 14.92 48.08
C THR A 208 -13.61 13.76 48.78
N THR A 209 -14.34 12.77 49.29
CA THR A 209 -13.73 11.54 49.84
C THR A 209 -13.36 10.57 48.71
N LYS A 210 -12.17 10.73 48.12
CA LYS A 210 -11.62 9.73 47.18
C LYS A 210 -11.57 8.37 47.87
N MET A 211 -12.27 7.37 47.32
CA MET A 211 -12.17 5.98 47.76
C MET A 211 -10.73 5.48 47.59
N THR A 212 -10.27 4.62 48.50
CA THR A 212 -8.97 3.97 48.34
C THR A 212 -9.04 2.89 47.24
N LYS A 213 -7.92 2.63 46.55
CA LYS A 213 -7.82 1.56 45.53
C LYS A 213 -8.38 0.22 46.02
N LYS A 214 -8.10 -0.13 47.28
CA LYS A 214 -8.53 -1.38 47.93
C LYS A 214 -10.05 -1.47 48.11
N GLU A 215 -10.74 -0.34 48.31
CA GLU A 215 -12.20 -0.28 48.38
C GLU A 215 -12.85 -0.33 47.00
N MET A 216 -12.23 0.32 46.00
CA MET A 216 -12.68 0.26 44.60
C MET A 216 -12.63 -1.18 44.09
N ARG A 217 -11.50 -1.87 44.29
CA ARG A 217 -11.32 -3.29 43.95
C ARG A 217 -12.36 -4.20 44.61
N LYS A 218 -12.64 -4.03 45.91
CA LYS A 218 -13.70 -4.79 46.61
C LYS A 218 -15.10 -4.55 46.07
N LYS A 219 -15.47 -3.30 45.77
CA LYS A 219 -16.79 -2.98 45.16
C LYS A 219 -16.90 -3.60 43.77
N MET A 220 -15.82 -3.57 43.00
CA MET A 220 -15.74 -4.14 41.65
C MET A 220 -15.82 -5.66 41.63
N GLU A 221 -15.11 -6.36 42.52
CA GLU A 221 -15.28 -7.81 42.75
C GLU A 221 -16.75 -8.16 43.07
N LYS A 222 -17.47 -7.28 43.80
CA LYS A 222 -18.89 -7.44 44.10
C LYS A 222 -19.78 -7.18 42.87
N VAL A 223 -19.49 -6.16 42.06
CA VAL A 223 -20.26 -5.82 40.83
C VAL A 223 -20.09 -6.90 39.75
N LEU A 224 -18.87 -7.39 39.54
CA LEU A 224 -18.60 -8.50 38.60
C LEU A 224 -19.34 -9.78 39.01
N LYS A 225 -19.48 -10.04 40.32
CA LYS A 225 -20.27 -11.17 40.85
C LYS A 225 -21.78 -10.99 40.77
N THR A 226 -22.30 -9.75 40.76
CA THR A 226 -23.76 -9.51 40.66
C THR A 226 -24.24 -9.28 39.23
N GLY A 227 -23.34 -9.04 38.28
CA GLY A 227 -23.66 -8.80 36.86
C GLY A 227 -24.45 -7.50 36.61
N LYS A 228 -24.61 -6.62 37.61
CA LYS A 228 -25.37 -5.37 37.51
C LYS A 228 -24.42 -4.19 37.32
N TYR A 229 -24.22 -3.83 36.07
CA TYR A 229 -23.33 -2.77 35.60
C TYR A 229 -24.15 -1.65 34.93
N GLU A 230 -23.95 -0.40 35.34
CA GLU A 230 -24.59 0.76 34.71
C GLU A 230 -23.60 1.94 34.66
N MET A 231 -23.07 2.23 33.47
CA MET A 231 -22.34 3.48 33.23
C MET A 231 -23.34 4.63 33.12
N LYS A 232 -23.02 5.76 33.74
CA LYS A 232 -23.80 7.00 33.61
C LYS A 232 -23.22 7.97 32.59
N VAL A 233 -21.89 7.98 32.43
CA VAL A 233 -21.18 8.86 31.50
C VAL A 233 -20.33 7.99 30.57
N GLY A 234 -20.51 8.15 29.27
CA GLY A 234 -19.65 7.59 28.23
C GLY A 234 -18.51 8.54 27.87
N ARG A 235 -17.38 7.99 27.41
CA ARG A 235 -16.17 8.77 27.10
C ARG A 235 -16.17 9.30 25.66
N LEU A 236 -15.75 10.56 25.52
CA LEU A 236 -15.29 11.13 24.25
C LEU A 236 -13.77 11.28 24.31
N ILE A 237 -13.07 10.72 23.31
CA ILE A 237 -11.61 10.69 23.23
C ILE A 237 -11.19 11.37 21.92
N PHE A 238 -10.62 12.57 22.00
CA PHE A 238 -10.20 13.33 20.82
C PHE A 238 -8.77 12.96 20.41
N TRP A 239 -8.61 12.63 19.13
CA TRP A 239 -7.33 12.41 18.48
C TRP A 239 -7.12 13.54 17.48
N ASP A 240 -6.31 14.55 17.82
CA ASP A 240 -5.93 15.65 16.92
C ASP A 240 -4.70 15.22 16.12
N PHE A 241 -4.89 14.96 14.83
CA PHE A 241 -3.83 14.52 13.92
C PHE A 241 -3.09 15.71 13.30
N GLY A 242 -1.77 15.64 13.18
CA GLY A 242 -0.95 16.61 12.46
C GLY A 242 -1.46 16.81 11.02
N GLY A 243 -1.42 18.05 10.52
CA GLY A 243 -1.82 18.33 9.13
C GLY A 243 -0.66 18.29 8.13
N GLN A 244 0.55 18.02 8.60
CA GLN A 244 1.78 18.01 7.81
C GLN A 244 1.93 16.66 7.10
N TYR A 245 2.32 16.71 5.83
CA TYR A 245 2.34 15.55 4.92
C TYR A 245 3.14 14.35 5.47
N VAL A 246 4.28 14.59 6.12
CA VAL A 246 5.15 13.52 6.67
C VAL A 246 4.40 12.59 7.65
N TYR A 247 3.42 13.09 8.40
CA TYR A 247 2.68 12.28 9.35
C TYR A 247 1.61 11.39 8.69
N TYR A 248 1.20 11.65 7.46
CA TYR A 248 0.11 10.93 6.79
C TYR A 248 0.42 9.44 6.57
N THR A 249 1.71 9.06 6.53
CA THR A 249 2.18 7.66 6.47
C THR A 249 2.36 7.01 7.85
N THR A 250 1.96 7.69 8.93
CA THR A 250 1.95 7.11 10.29
C THR A 250 0.54 7.05 10.89
N HIS A 251 -0.35 7.96 10.48
CA HIS A 251 -1.73 8.05 10.97
C HIS A 251 -2.55 6.78 10.81
N GLN A 252 -2.36 6.04 9.72
CA GLN A 252 -3.12 4.81 9.44
C GLN A 252 -2.96 3.74 10.52
N THR A 253 -1.86 3.77 11.27
CA THR A 253 -1.60 2.89 12.42
C THR A 253 -2.67 3.03 13.52
N PHE A 254 -3.33 4.19 13.60
CA PHE A 254 -4.27 4.54 14.66
C PHE A 254 -5.72 4.67 14.20
N MET A 255 -5.98 4.74 12.88
CA MET A 255 -7.34 4.85 12.33
C MET A 255 -8.16 3.59 12.61
N THR A 256 -9.47 3.76 12.84
CA THR A 256 -10.39 2.64 13.07
C THR A 256 -11.80 2.98 12.63
N PHE A 257 -12.51 2.01 12.07
CA PHE A 257 -13.93 2.13 11.72
C PHE A 257 -14.81 2.44 12.94
N ARG A 258 -14.31 2.18 14.17
CA ARG A 258 -15.00 2.41 15.44
C ARG A 258 -15.04 3.88 15.88
N ALA A 259 -14.48 4.79 15.07
CA ALA A 259 -14.36 6.21 15.37
C ALA A 259 -15.34 7.07 14.56
N LEU A 260 -15.72 8.21 15.13
CA LEU A 260 -16.29 9.33 14.40
C LEU A 260 -15.15 10.19 13.85
N PHE A 261 -15.15 10.49 12.56
CA PHE A 261 -14.15 11.33 11.93
C PHE A 261 -14.68 12.76 11.75
N LEU A 262 -13.88 13.74 12.18
CA LEU A 262 -14.11 15.15 11.94
C LEU A 262 -13.07 15.63 10.92
N VAL A 263 -13.48 15.77 9.66
CA VAL A 263 -12.60 16.24 8.57
C VAL A 263 -12.73 17.75 8.47
N VAL A 264 -11.69 18.46 8.91
CA VAL A 264 -11.67 19.91 9.07
C VAL A 264 -11.01 20.58 7.88
N PHE A 265 -11.60 21.66 7.37
CA PHE A 265 -11.09 22.43 6.22
C PHE A 265 -11.32 23.94 6.38
N ASP A 266 -10.56 24.75 5.64
CA ASP A 266 -10.72 26.21 5.66
C ASP A 266 -11.94 26.62 4.81
N GLY A 267 -13.02 27.05 5.47
CA GLY A 267 -14.26 27.52 4.83
C GLY A 267 -14.20 28.97 4.36
N SER A 268 -13.13 29.72 4.60
CA SER A 268 -12.97 31.04 3.98
C SER A 268 -12.64 30.93 2.48
N LYS A 269 -11.97 29.84 2.09
CA LYS A 269 -11.51 29.54 0.72
C LYS A 269 -12.60 28.91 -0.16
N GLY A 270 -12.43 28.89 -1.48
CA GLY A 270 -13.23 28.05 -2.39
C GLY A 270 -12.68 26.62 -2.46
N LEU A 271 -13.51 25.59 -2.73
CA LEU A 271 -13.00 24.20 -2.76
C LEU A 271 -11.96 23.93 -3.86
N ASN A 272 -11.96 24.74 -4.93
CA ASN A 272 -11.01 24.69 -6.03
C ASN A 272 -9.92 25.78 -5.96
N GLU A 273 -9.84 26.52 -4.86
CA GLU A 273 -8.82 27.56 -4.66
C GLU A 273 -7.45 26.91 -4.37
N GLU A 274 -6.40 27.38 -5.04
CA GLU A 274 -5.05 26.88 -4.81
C GLU A 274 -4.56 27.18 -3.40
N ILE A 275 -3.78 26.25 -2.84
CA ILE A 275 -3.13 26.43 -1.54
C ILE A 275 -1.62 26.37 -1.72
N HIS A 276 -1.02 27.55 -1.75
CA HIS A 276 0.42 27.75 -1.73
C HIS A 276 1.03 27.31 -0.39
N ASP A 277 2.37 27.13 -0.37
CA ASP A 277 3.17 26.74 0.79
C ASP A 277 2.88 25.34 1.40
N VAL A 278 2.27 24.43 0.63
CA VAL A 278 2.06 23.04 1.05
C VAL A 278 2.77 22.07 0.10
N LEU A 279 3.52 21.11 0.67
CA LEU A 279 4.08 20.00 -0.09
C LEU A 279 2.96 19.23 -0.78
N CYS A 280 2.97 19.20 -2.12
CA CYS A 280 2.04 18.39 -2.90
C CYS A 280 2.18 16.91 -2.54
N PHE A 281 1.06 16.18 -2.65
CA PHE A 281 1.06 14.73 -2.48
C PHE A 281 1.98 14.05 -3.52
N PRO A 282 2.49 12.83 -3.22
CA PRO A 282 3.09 11.94 -4.22
C PRO A 282 2.29 11.94 -5.52
N GLY A 283 2.97 12.16 -6.65
CA GLY A 283 2.34 12.16 -7.97
C GLY A 283 1.39 13.31 -8.27
N GLN A 284 1.37 14.38 -7.46
CA GLN A 284 0.64 15.61 -7.79
C GLN A 284 1.60 16.72 -8.21
N HIS A 285 1.48 17.10 -9.49
CA HIS A 285 2.27 18.16 -10.11
C HIS A 285 1.65 19.56 -9.91
N MET A 286 0.35 19.62 -9.59
CA MET A 286 -0.40 20.86 -9.34
C MET A 286 -0.42 21.23 -7.84
N THR A 287 -0.61 22.52 -7.57
CA THR A 287 -0.91 23.07 -6.24
C THR A 287 -2.20 22.43 -5.70
N PRO A 288 -2.22 21.94 -4.44
CA PRO A 288 -3.39 21.25 -3.90
C PRO A 288 -4.48 22.24 -3.51
N THR A 289 -5.74 21.84 -3.66
CA THR A 289 -6.93 22.61 -3.27
C THR A 289 -7.63 21.98 -2.06
N PRO A 290 -8.58 22.66 -1.39
CA PRO A 290 -9.37 22.03 -0.32
C PRO A 290 -10.07 20.74 -0.77
N ALA A 291 -10.62 20.70 -2.00
CA ALA A 291 -11.24 19.49 -2.57
C ALA A 291 -10.29 18.29 -2.57
N VAL A 292 -9.02 18.48 -2.96
CA VAL A 292 -8.00 17.42 -2.95
C VAL A 292 -7.75 16.91 -1.53
N PHE A 293 -7.72 17.79 -0.52
CA PHE A 293 -7.59 17.36 0.88
C PHE A 293 -8.82 16.62 1.39
N LEU A 294 -10.04 17.05 1.03
CA LEU A 294 -11.26 16.34 1.41
C LEU A 294 -11.29 14.93 0.82
N LEU A 295 -11.02 14.79 -0.49
CA LEU A 295 -10.90 13.51 -1.19
C LEU A 295 -9.82 12.63 -0.56
N HIS A 296 -8.61 13.17 -0.33
CA HIS A 296 -7.52 12.48 0.34
C HIS A 296 -7.93 11.88 1.69
N TRP A 297 -8.57 12.67 2.56
CA TRP A 297 -8.96 12.21 3.89
C TRP A 297 -10.08 11.17 3.83
N VAL A 298 -11.09 11.35 2.99
CA VAL A 298 -12.15 10.34 2.79
C VAL A 298 -11.55 9.03 2.28
N ASN A 299 -10.72 9.06 1.23
CA ASN A 299 -10.08 7.87 0.66
C ASN A 299 -9.17 7.16 1.68
N SER A 300 -8.40 7.94 2.46
CA SER A 300 -7.54 7.40 3.52
C SER A 300 -8.38 6.73 4.62
N ILE A 301 -9.45 7.38 5.07
CA ILE A 301 -10.35 6.81 6.09
C ILE A 301 -10.95 5.50 5.58
N LEU A 302 -11.49 5.45 4.36
CA LEU A 302 -12.08 4.24 3.79
C LEU A 302 -11.07 3.12 3.57
N THR A 303 -9.86 3.45 3.11
CA THR A 303 -8.78 2.47 2.86
C THR A 303 -8.28 1.82 4.16
N TYR A 304 -8.16 2.60 5.24
CA TYR A 304 -7.60 2.10 6.50
C TYR A 304 -8.66 1.61 7.50
N CYS A 305 -9.93 2.00 7.35
CA CYS A 305 -11.03 1.55 8.21
C CYS A 305 -11.67 0.27 7.66
N LYS A 306 -11.14 -0.86 8.12
CA LYS A 306 -11.40 -2.26 7.68
C LYS A 306 -12.86 -2.77 7.68
N LEU A 307 -13.85 -1.93 7.96
CA LEU A 307 -15.28 -2.25 7.90
C LEU A 307 -16.05 -1.06 7.35
N VAL A 308 -16.54 -1.22 6.12
CA VAL A 308 -17.46 -0.32 5.44
C VAL A 308 -18.82 -1.01 5.34
N TYR A 309 -19.63 -0.88 6.40
CA TYR A 309 -21.03 -1.33 6.40
C TYR A 309 -21.95 -0.22 6.92
N ALA A 310 -23.15 -0.10 6.36
CA ALA A 310 -24.15 0.91 6.75
C ALA A 310 -23.63 2.37 6.84
N GLY A 311 -22.59 2.71 6.06
CA GLY A 311 -21.95 4.03 6.11
C GLY A 311 -21.19 4.31 7.41
N ILE A 312 -20.59 3.29 8.03
CA ILE A 312 -19.59 3.39 9.10
C ILE A 312 -18.20 3.16 8.47
N PRO A 313 -17.14 3.92 8.81
CA PRO A 313 -17.11 5.03 9.76
C PRO A 313 -17.95 6.24 9.32
N LYS A 314 -18.42 7.04 10.27
CA LYS A 314 -19.09 8.32 9.97
C LYS A 314 -18.06 9.43 9.82
N ILE A 315 -18.22 10.25 8.79
CA ILE A 315 -17.34 11.36 8.44
C ILE A 315 -18.18 12.65 8.45
N LEU A 316 -17.90 13.53 9.40
CA LEU A 316 -18.50 14.87 9.48
C LEU A 316 -17.48 15.91 8.99
N PHE A 317 -17.85 16.66 7.97
CA PHE A 317 -17.05 17.81 7.53
C PHE A 317 -17.31 19.02 8.43
N VAL A 318 -16.24 19.72 8.81
CA VAL A 318 -16.31 20.94 9.64
C VAL A 318 -15.53 22.05 8.95
N ALA A 319 -16.24 23.05 8.44
CA ALA A 319 -15.64 24.27 7.91
C ALA A 319 -15.15 25.16 9.06
N THR A 320 -13.94 25.72 8.94
CA THR A 320 -13.34 26.66 9.91
C THR A 320 -13.05 28.01 9.27
N HIS A 321 -12.56 28.97 10.06
CA HIS A 321 -12.25 30.33 9.64
C HIS A 321 -13.45 31.18 9.23
N LYS A 322 -14.61 30.96 9.87
CA LYS A 322 -15.78 31.85 9.74
C LYS A 322 -15.44 33.32 10.05
N ASP A 323 -14.49 33.57 10.94
CA ASP A 323 -13.94 34.89 11.27
C ASP A 323 -13.30 35.65 10.10
N LYS A 324 -12.97 34.97 9.00
CA LYS A 324 -12.45 35.60 7.77
C LYS A 324 -13.53 35.93 6.73
N VAL A 325 -14.79 35.56 6.98
CA VAL A 325 -15.92 35.83 6.07
C VAL A 325 -16.74 36.98 6.64
N PRO A 326 -17.19 37.96 5.83
CA PRO A 326 -18.12 39.00 6.28
C PRO A 326 -19.37 38.36 6.91
N VAL A 327 -19.87 38.94 8.01
CA VAL A 327 -20.94 38.34 8.83
C VAL A 327 -22.22 38.14 8.01
N GLU A 328 -22.50 39.09 7.12
CA GLU A 328 -23.57 39.10 6.12
C GLU A 328 -23.47 37.98 5.07
N ASP A 329 -22.27 37.49 4.77
CA ASP A 329 -22.01 36.49 3.73
C ASP A 329 -21.87 35.06 4.27
N VAL A 330 -21.76 34.88 5.60
CA VAL A 330 -21.53 33.56 6.25
C VAL A 330 -22.52 32.50 5.79
N ASP A 331 -23.82 32.83 5.74
CA ASP A 331 -24.86 31.85 5.41
C ASP A 331 -24.83 31.46 3.93
N SER A 332 -24.66 32.44 3.04
CA SER A 332 -24.46 32.25 1.60
C SER A 332 -23.20 31.42 1.31
N LYS A 333 -22.10 31.71 2.00
CA LYS A 333 -20.83 30.97 1.89
C LYS A 333 -20.96 29.55 2.41
N ARG A 334 -21.65 29.31 3.53
CA ARG A 334 -21.94 27.96 4.06
C ARG A 334 -22.72 27.14 3.02
N ALA A 335 -23.80 27.70 2.48
CA ALA A 335 -24.65 27.00 1.50
C ALA A 335 -23.88 26.65 0.22
N LEU A 336 -23.08 27.59 -0.31
CA LEU A 336 -22.22 27.34 -1.47
C LEU A 336 -21.20 26.22 -1.20
N LEU A 337 -20.43 26.31 -0.11
CA LEU A 337 -19.42 25.32 0.23
C LEU A 337 -20.00 23.91 0.35
N TYR A 338 -21.11 23.75 1.09
CA TYR A 338 -21.68 22.42 1.29
C TYR A 338 -22.38 21.88 0.03
N SER A 339 -22.85 22.75 -0.88
CA SER A 339 -23.26 22.34 -2.23
C SER A 339 -22.07 21.88 -3.09
N GLU A 340 -20.92 22.55 -3.01
CA GLU A 340 -19.69 22.12 -3.69
C GLU A 340 -19.18 20.78 -3.12
N VAL A 341 -19.24 20.58 -1.79
CA VAL A 341 -18.91 19.29 -1.14
C VAL A 341 -19.87 18.18 -1.57
N GLU A 342 -21.16 18.46 -1.68
CA GLU A 342 -22.14 17.45 -2.10
C GLU A 342 -21.93 17.01 -3.55
N GLU A 343 -21.67 17.94 -4.47
CA GLU A 343 -21.34 17.60 -5.86
C GLU A 343 -19.98 16.86 -5.96
N LEU A 344 -18.96 17.28 -5.19
CA LEU A 344 -17.63 16.63 -5.14
C LEU A 344 -17.70 15.14 -4.76
N PHE A 345 -18.66 14.75 -3.94
CA PHE A 345 -18.82 13.38 -3.45
C PHE A 345 -20.04 12.64 -3.99
N LYS A 346 -20.80 13.23 -4.92
CA LYS A 346 -22.07 12.70 -5.46
C LYS A 346 -22.00 11.24 -5.91
N ASP A 347 -21.05 10.94 -6.79
CA ASP A 347 -20.83 9.60 -7.35
C ASP A 347 -19.67 8.84 -6.65
N HIS A 348 -19.22 9.34 -5.49
CA HIS A 348 -18.09 8.79 -4.76
C HIS A 348 -18.49 7.59 -3.89
N GLU A 349 -17.72 6.51 -3.90
CA GLU A 349 -17.99 5.30 -3.09
C GLU A 349 -18.19 5.61 -1.58
N GLY A 350 -17.47 6.63 -1.09
CA GLY A 350 -17.58 7.15 0.27
C GLY A 350 -18.87 7.90 0.62
N ARG A 351 -19.76 8.22 -0.33
CA ARG A 351 -20.91 9.14 -0.13
C ARG A 351 -21.84 8.76 1.03
N ASN A 352 -21.98 7.46 1.31
CA ASN A 352 -22.81 6.92 2.40
C ASN A 352 -22.22 7.11 3.81
N HIS A 353 -20.93 7.48 3.90
CA HIS A 353 -20.22 7.75 5.15
C HIS A 353 -20.35 9.22 5.58
N LEU A 354 -20.67 10.09 4.63
CA LEU A 354 -20.63 11.54 4.79
C LEU A 354 -21.90 12.06 5.47
N VAL A 355 -21.72 12.86 6.52
CA VAL A 355 -22.78 13.55 7.24
C VAL A 355 -22.89 14.97 6.69
N LEU A 356 -23.63 15.13 5.59
CA LEU A 356 -23.75 16.41 4.86
C LEU A 356 -24.88 17.32 5.38
N ASP A 357 -25.85 16.78 6.12
CA ASP A 357 -27.03 17.52 6.59
C ASP A 357 -26.75 18.51 7.74
N LYS A 358 -25.57 18.43 8.36
CA LYS A 358 -25.20 19.26 9.52
C LYS A 358 -24.54 20.60 9.18
N GLN A 359 -23.90 20.71 8.02
CA GLN A 359 -23.30 21.93 7.44
C GLN A 359 -22.52 22.86 8.43
N ILE A 360 -21.72 22.29 9.32
CA ILE A 360 -21.08 23.03 10.43
C ILE A 360 -20.04 24.05 9.93
N PHE A 361 -20.15 25.32 10.35
CA PHE A 361 -19.18 26.39 10.02
C PHE A 361 -18.77 27.23 11.23
N VAL A 362 -17.57 26.96 11.77
CA VAL A 362 -17.08 27.52 13.04
C VAL A 362 -16.03 28.62 12.89
N ASN A 363 -16.08 29.60 13.80
CA ASN A 363 -14.95 30.40 14.20
C ASN A 363 -14.18 29.65 15.30
N ALA A 364 -13.12 28.93 14.92
CA ALA A 364 -12.30 28.16 15.86
C ALA A 364 -11.43 29.03 16.81
N THR A 365 -11.62 30.35 16.83
CA THR A 365 -10.97 31.28 17.76
C THR A 365 -11.91 31.84 18.84
N ASP A 366 -13.24 31.75 18.66
CA ASP A 366 -14.23 32.22 19.64
C ASP A 366 -14.94 31.05 20.32
N LYS A 367 -14.80 30.98 21.65
CA LYS A 367 -15.45 29.99 22.51
C LYS A 367 -16.96 30.21 22.68
N ASN A 368 -17.48 31.38 22.29
CA ASN A 368 -18.90 31.71 22.40
C ASN A 368 -19.65 31.53 21.07
N ASP A 369 -18.96 31.06 20.01
CA ASP A 369 -19.59 30.76 18.73
C ASP A 369 -20.65 29.65 18.89
N GLN A 370 -21.89 29.97 18.51
CA GLN A 370 -23.04 29.07 18.61
C GLN A 370 -22.86 27.76 17.82
N GLU A 371 -22.04 27.78 16.77
CA GLU A 371 -21.72 26.59 15.96
C GLU A 371 -20.91 25.54 16.72
N ILE A 372 -20.23 25.91 17.81
CA ILE A 372 -19.57 24.94 18.71
C ILE A 372 -20.61 24.06 19.41
N GLU A 373 -21.76 24.60 19.81
CA GLU A 373 -22.85 23.81 20.42
C GLU A 373 -23.59 22.98 19.35
N ALA A 374 -23.74 23.50 18.13
CA ALA A 374 -24.26 22.71 17.00
C ALA A 374 -23.36 21.50 16.69
N LEU A 375 -22.03 21.70 16.70
CA LEU A 375 -21.04 20.62 16.52
C LEU A 375 -21.06 19.62 17.68
N LYS A 376 -21.13 20.07 18.95
CA LYS A 376 -21.29 19.17 20.10
C LYS A 376 -22.55 18.32 19.99
N LYS A 377 -23.68 18.92 19.56
CA LYS A 377 -24.92 18.19 19.31
C LYS A 377 -24.73 17.17 18.18
N ALA A 378 -24.15 17.55 17.05
CA ALA A 378 -23.89 16.62 15.94
C ALA A 378 -23.00 15.44 16.35
N ILE A 379 -21.91 15.69 17.09
CA ILE A 379 -21.05 14.64 17.66
C ILE A 379 -21.84 13.74 18.62
N THR A 380 -22.69 14.33 19.47
CA THR A 380 -23.52 13.58 20.43
C THR A 380 -24.50 12.66 19.72
N ASP A 381 -25.30 13.18 18.80
CA ASP A 381 -26.28 12.43 18.02
C ASP A 381 -25.60 11.26 17.28
N LEU A 382 -24.54 11.55 16.51
CA LEU A 382 -23.77 10.56 15.76
C LEU A 382 -23.11 9.50 16.66
N THR A 383 -22.74 9.87 17.90
CA THR A 383 -22.17 8.92 18.87
C THR A 383 -23.23 7.96 19.38
N PHE A 384 -24.44 8.44 19.71
CA PHE A 384 -25.53 7.58 20.18
C PHE A 384 -26.09 6.66 19.09
N ASP A 385 -26.02 7.08 17.83
CA ASP A 385 -26.43 6.28 16.67
C ASP A 385 -25.32 5.30 16.18
N HIS A 386 -24.10 5.40 16.72
CA HIS A 386 -22.97 4.58 16.27
C HIS A 386 -23.04 3.14 16.79
N PRO A 387 -22.92 2.09 15.95
CA PRO A 387 -23.12 0.68 16.38
C PRO A 387 -22.21 0.18 17.50
N CYS A 388 -21.02 0.77 17.67
CA CYS A 388 -20.10 0.42 18.76
C CYS A 388 -20.44 1.06 20.12
N TRP A 389 -21.38 2.01 20.18
CA TRP A 389 -21.78 2.69 21.41
C TRP A 389 -22.78 1.83 22.19
N GLY A 390 -22.39 1.41 23.39
CA GLY A 390 -23.16 0.44 24.18
C GLY A 390 -22.96 -1.02 23.75
N GLU A 391 -21.94 -1.31 22.92
CA GLU A 391 -21.59 -2.67 22.51
C GLU A 391 -21.26 -3.56 23.73
N LYS A 392 -21.65 -4.84 23.66
CA LYS A 392 -21.42 -5.81 24.73
C LYS A 392 -19.97 -6.27 24.76
N MET A 393 -19.32 -6.11 25.91
CA MET A 393 -17.96 -6.54 26.20
C MET A 393 -17.97 -7.69 27.22
N PRO A 394 -17.08 -8.70 27.14
CA PRO A 394 -17.06 -9.81 28.09
C PRO A 394 -16.64 -9.38 29.50
N ASN A 395 -17.32 -9.92 30.52
CA ASN A 395 -16.96 -9.67 31.93
C ASN A 395 -15.60 -10.29 32.30
N ALA A 396 -15.25 -11.45 31.74
CA ALA A 396 -13.97 -12.13 32.01
C ALA A 396 -12.73 -11.29 31.66
N CYS A 397 -12.85 -10.35 30.70
CA CYS A 397 -11.77 -9.44 30.32
C CYS A 397 -11.50 -8.35 31.38
N VAL A 398 -12.49 -7.99 32.19
CA VAL A 398 -12.42 -6.80 33.06
C VAL A 398 -11.27 -6.87 34.05
N PRO A 399 -11.06 -7.96 34.85
CA PRO A 399 -9.98 -8.02 35.82
C PRO A 399 -8.59 -7.77 35.19
N LEU A 400 -8.30 -8.36 34.04
CA LEU A 400 -7.03 -8.16 33.36
C LEU A 400 -6.90 -6.74 32.76
N GLU A 401 -7.98 -6.14 32.23
CA GLU A 401 -7.98 -4.71 31.83
C GLU A 401 -7.55 -3.78 32.99
N LEU A 402 -7.89 -4.13 34.23
CA LEU A 402 -7.57 -3.32 35.42
C LEU A 402 -6.13 -3.48 35.87
N GLU A 403 -5.58 -4.70 35.92
CA GLU A 403 -4.16 -4.89 36.25
C GLU A 403 -3.27 -4.21 35.20
N ILE A 404 -3.65 -4.30 33.91
CA ILE A 404 -3.00 -3.57 32.82
C ILE A 404 -3.11 -2.05 33.06
N ALA A 405 -4.28 -1.52 33.41
CA ALA A 405 -4.44 -0.09 33.68
C ALA A 405 -3.65 0.38 34.92
N GLU A 406 -3.46 -0.47 35.93
CA GLU A 406 -2.58 -0.19 37.07
C GLU A 406 -1.09 -0.17 36.66
N MET A 407 -0.67 -1.02 35.73
CA MET A 407 0.67 -0.95 35.12
C MET A 407 0.87 0.32 34.28
N VAL A 408 -0.11 0.71 33.44
CA VAL A 408 -0.07 1.98 32.69
C VAL A 408 -0.02 3.18 33.63
N ALA A 409 -0.83 3.20 34.69
CA ALA A 409 -0.83 4.27 35.68
C ALA A 409 0.47 4.33 36.53
N ALA A 410 1.20 3.22 36.64
CA ALA A 410 2.55 3.18 37.21
C ALA A 410 3.65 3.61 36.21
N GLY A 411 3.28 3.98 34.98
CA GLY A 411 4.18 4.44 33.91
C GLY A 411 4.72 3.33 33.00
N LYS A 412 4.29 2.07 33.16
CA LYS A 412 4.74 0.95 32.31
C LYS A 412 3.97 0.95 30.98
N GLN A 413 4.70 0.93 29.87
CA GLN A 413 4.13 1.05 28.51
C GLN A 413 3.99 -0.29 27.77
N ILE A 414 4.83 -1.26 28.13
CA ILE A 414 5.01 -2.56 27.46
C ILE A 414 5.16 -3.65 28.53
N LEU A 415 4.61 -4.83 28.27
CA LEU A 415 4.80 -6.05 29.07
C LEU A 415 5.39 -7.15 28.19
N SER A 416 6.13 -8.09 28.76
CA SER A 416 6.30 -9.40 28.11
C SER A 416 5.05 -10.27 28.29
N LEU A 417 4.90 -11.33 27.49
CA LEU A 417 3.83 -12.32 27.69
C LEU A 417 3.90 -12.98 29.07
N VAL A 418 5.12 -13.29 29.56
CA VAL A 418 5.31 -13.88 30.90
C VAL A 418 4.79 -12.94 31.99
N GLU A 419 5.11 -11.65 31.93
CA GLU A 419 4.58 -10.66 32.88
C GLU A 419 3.05 -10.52 32.78
N LEU A 420 2.47 -10.71 31.59
CA LEU A 420 1.03 -10.68 31.37
C LEU A 420 0.32 -11.93 31.93
N GLU A 421 0.93 -13.11 31.79
CA GLU A 421 0.46 -14.37 32.40
C GLU A 421 0.51 -14.30 33.93
N GLU A 422 1.57 -13.72 34.50
CA GLU A 422 1.67 -13.40 35.93
C GLU A 422 0.57 -12.45 36.37
N LEU A 423 0.33 -11.35 35.65
CA LEU A 423 -0.75 -10.38 35.94
C LEU A 423 -2.14 -11.01 35.87
N ASN A 424 -2.40 -11.84 34.85
CA ASN A 424 -3.64 -12.61 34.72
C ASN A 424 -3.85 -13.55 35.92
N SER A 425 -2.77 -14.13 36.46
CA SER A 425 -2.79 -15.00 37.64
C SER A 425 -3.04 -14.27 38.97
N ILE A 426 -2.86 -12.94 39.03
CA ILE A 426 -3.17 -12.12 40.23
C ILE A 426 -4.70 -11.97 40.42
N SER A 427 -5.49 -12.11 39.36
CA SER A 427 -6.94 -11.97 39.39
C SER A 427 -7.62 -13.05 40.24
N LYS A 428 -8.37 -12.62 41.26
CA LYS A 428 -9.18 -13.51 42.12
C LYS A 428 -10.64 -13.65 41.67
N VAL A 429 -10.97 -13.17 40.47
CA VAL A 429 -12.35 -13.10 39.95
C VAL A 429 -12.52 -13.97 38.71
N SER A 430 -11.65 -13.78 37.72
CA SER A 430 -11.54 -14.63 36.53
C SER A 430 -10.09 -14.63 36.06
N ILE A 431 -9.57 -15.81 35.76
CA ILE A 431 -8.26 -16.04 35.15
C ILE A 431 -8.54 -16.58 33.76
N LEU A 432 -7.93 -15.99 32.74
CA LEU A 432 -8.04 -16.48 31.36
C LEU A 432 -7.06 -17.66 31.18
N ASP A 433 -7.48 -18.73 30.51
CA ASP A 433 -6.54 -19.74 30.01
C ASP A 433 -5.72 -19.20 28.83
N LEU A 434 -4.75 -19.97 28.31
CA LEU A 434 -3.87 -19.52 27.23
C LEU A 434 -4.62 -19.20 25.92
N GLU A 435 -5.68 -19.96 25.57
CA GLU A 435 -6.49 -19.68 24.38
C GLU A 435 -7.30 -18.39 24.60
N GLN A 436 -7.91 -18.25 25.78
CA GLN A 436 -8.68 -17.07 26.17
C GLN A 436 -7.82 -15.80 26.29
N LEU A 437 -6.57 -15.92 26.73
CA LEU A 437 -5.62 -14.81 26.82
C LEU A 437 -5.19 -14.33 25.42
N HIS A 438 -5.00 -15.25 24.49
CA HIS A 438 -4.74 -14.94 23.08
C HIS A 438 -5.96 -14.30 22.39
N ASP A 439 -7.17 -14.86 22.61
CA ASP A 439 -8.46 -14.27 22.21
C ASP A 439 -8.62 -12.85 22.79
N PHE A 440 -8.23 -12.63 24.06
CA PHE A 440 -8.22 -11.31 24.70
C PHE A 440 -7.22 -10.36 24.03
N LEU A 441 -6.00 -10.79 23.75
CA LEU A 441 -4.99 -9.95 23.11
C LEU A 441 -5.43 -9.47 21.72
N HIS A 442 -5.87 -10.39 20.86
CA HIS A 442 -6.42 -10.06 19.54
C HIS A 442 -7.64 -9.14 19.65
N PHE A 443 -8.52 -9.38 20.61
CA PHE A 443 -9.68 -8.53 20.82
C PHE A 443 -9.32 -7.11 21.28
N GLN A 444 -8.48 -6.95 22.30
CA GLN A 444 -8.05 -5.64 22.80
C GLN A 444 -7.21 -4.88 21.75
N HIS A 445 -6.47 -5.60 20.90
CA HIS A 445 -5.79 -5.03 19.74
C HIS A 445 -6.79 -4.50 18.70
N SER A 446 -7.85 -5.25 18.38
CA SER A 446 -8.92 -4.80 17.47
C SER A 446 -9.69 -3.56 18.00
N LEU A 447 -9.79 -3.41 19.33
CA LEU A 447 -10.31 -2.21 19.98
C LEU A 447 -9.31 -1.03 20.01
N GLY A 448 -8.08 -1.26 19.55
CA GLY A 448 -6.95 -0.32 19.62
C GLY A 448 -6.60 0.10 21.04
N LYS A 449 -6.88 -0.73 22.05
CA LYS A 449 -6.54 -0.49 23.46
C LYS A 449 -5.13 -0.97 23.81
N ILE A 450 -4.62 -1.95 23.07
CA ILE A 450 -3.24 -2.44 23.11
C ILE A 450 -2.71 -2.61 21.68
N ILE A 451 -1.40 -2.81 21.52
CA ILE A 451 -0.82 -3.28 20.26
C ILE A 451 -0.09 -4.60 20.51
N TYR A 452 -0.47 -5.62 19.76
CA TYR A 452 0.06 -6.98 19.84
C TYR A 452 0.20 -7.52 18.42
N PHE A 453 1.37 -8.12 18.12
CA PHE A 453 1.65 -8.72 16.82
C PHE A 453 1.91 -10.21 17.02
N ASP A 454 1.03 -11.04 16.47
CA ASP A 454 1.11 -12.49 16.58
C ASP A 454 2.11 -13.10 15.56
N THR A 455 3.34 -12.59 15.59
CA THR A 455 4.43 -12.95 14.68
C THR A 455 5.67 -13.33 15.48
N LEU A 456 6.44 -14.32 15.02
CA LEU A 456 7.52 -14.95 15.81
C LEU A 456 8.57 -13.99 16.39
N GLN A 457 8.76 -12.80 15.80
CA GLN A 457 9.75 -11.81 16.24
C GLN A 457 9.18 -10.74 17.19
N LEU A 458 7.86 -10.69 17.37
CA LEU A 458 7.15 -9.65 18.12
C LEU A 458 6.17 -10.21 19.17
N ARG A 459 5.81 -11.49 19.07
CA ARG A 459 4.81 -12.17 19.91
C ARG A 459 5.13 -12.08 21.41
N ASP A 460 6.40 -12.03 21.79
CA ASP A 460 6.82 -12.08 23.20
C ASP A 460 6.48 -10.82 24.01
N TYR A 461 6.07 -9.72 23.35
CA TYR A 461 5.77 -8.44 23.99
C TYR A 461 4.42 -7.85 23.56
N VAL A 462 3.79 -7.14 24.49
CA VAL A 462 2.50 -6.47 24.33
C VAL A 462 2.66 -5.00 24.70
N ILE A 463 2.36 -4.10 23.76
CA ILE A 463 2.25 -2.67 24.05
C ILE A 463 0.91 -2.43 24.74
N ILE A 464 0.95 -2.25 26.07
CA ILE A 464 -0.25 -2.01 26.89
C ILE A 464 -0.74 -0.57 26.86
N ASN A 465 0.07 0.38 26.41
CA ASN A 465 -0.35 1.74 26.10
C ASN A 465 0.03 2.12 24.67
N PRO A 466 -0.91 2.07 23.70
CA PRO A 466 -0.68 2.42 22.30
C PRO A 466 -0.08 3.81 22.06
N LEU A 467 -0.18 4.74 23.03
CA LEU A 467 0.41 6.08 22.92
C LEU A 467 1.94 6.05 22.82
N ILE A 468 2.63 5.00 23.29
CA ILE A 468 4.07 4.88 23.08
C ILE A 468 4.41 4.86 21.58
N MET A 469 3.55 4.29 20.73
CA MET A 469 3.78 4.32 19.29
C MET A 469 3.64 5.73 18.70
N VAL A 470 2.83 6.63 19.29
CA VAL A 470 2.79 8.03 18.86
C VAL A 470 4.13 8.71 19.14
N GLU A 471 4.74 8.45 20.31
CA GLU A 471 6.09 8.92 20.64
C GLU A 471 7.15 8.33 19.70
N VAL A 472 7.05 7.03 19.37
CA VAL A 472 7.94 6.37 18.40
C VAL A 472 7.86 7.05 17.03
N MET A 473 6.65 7.19 16.45
CA MET A 473 6.50 7.76 15.11
C MET A 473 7.05 9.19 15.05
N ARG A 474 6.60 10.07 15.95
CA ARG A 474 7.02 11.48 15.97
C ARG A 474 8.49 11.68 16.34
N SER A 475 9.15 10.67 16.91
CA SER A 475 10.58 10.79 17.25
C SER A 475 11.49 10.96 16.05
N PHE A 476 11.11 10.43 14.87
CA PHE A 476 11.91 10.53 13.63
C PHE A 476 11.08 10.84 12.38
N VAL A 477 9.80 10.45 12.32
CA VAL A 477 8.88 10.88 11.26
C VAL A 477 8.23 12.19 11.70
N THR A 478 8.94 13.30 11.51
CA THR A 478 8.51 14.63 12.00
C THR A 478 8.88 15.78 11.05
N ASP A 479 8.00 16.78 11.04
CA ASP A 479 8.16 18.02 10.28
C ASP A 479 9.38 18.84 10.74
N ILE A 480 9.97 19.61 9.81
CA ILE A 480 11.15 20.44 10.02
C ILE A 480 10.99 21.46 11.15
N GLY A 481 9.77 21.93 11.42
CA GLY A 481 9.47 22.84 12.53
C GLY A 481 9.70 22.25 13.92
N PHE A 482 9.80 20.92 14.05
CA PHE A 482 10.01 20.22 15.33
C PHE A 482 11.38 19.55 15.46
N TRP A 483 12.27 19.69 14.46
CA TRP A 483 13.59 19.06 14.53
C TRP A 483 14.36 19.47 15.81
N PRO A 484 15.09 18.54 16.46
CA PRO A 484 15.84 18.83 17.68
C PRO A 484 16.80 20.02 17.50
N LYS A 485 17.02 20.83 18.53
CA LYS A 485 17.95 21.98 18.45
C LYS A 485 19.44 21.59 18.45
N LYS A 486 19.77 20.32 18.63
CA LYS A 486 21.15 19.81 18.66
C LYS A 486 21.65 19.59 17.23
N LYS A 487 22.71 20.30 16.81
CA LYS A 487 23.24 20.28 15.44
C LYS A 487 23.45 18.87 14.86
N GLU A 488 24.04 17.97 15.64
CA GLU A 488 24.27 16.57 15.22
C GLU A 488 22.98 15.85 14.84
N LEU A 489 21.88 16.07 15.58
CA LEU A 489 20.59 15.49 15.25
C LEU A 489 19.95 16.19 14.06
N GLN A 490 20.03 17.52 13.97
CA GLN A 490 19.55 18.26 12.78
C GLN A 490 20.18 17.75 11.49
N GLU A 491 21.47 17.43 11.53
CA GLU A 491 22.20 16.87 10.39
C GLU A 491 21.72 15.45 10.03
N THR A 492 21.39 14.61 11.02
CA THR A 492 20.71 13.32 10.79
C THR A 492 19.34 13.51 10.13
N PHE A 493 18.52 14.43 10.62
CA PHE A 493 17.19 14.71 10.04
C PHE A 493 17.29 15.26 8.61
N ARG A 494 18.21 16.21 8.36
CA ARG A 494 18.49 16.77 7.03
C ARG A 494 18.87 15.66 6.03
N ARG A 495 19.84 14.82 6.40
CA ARG A 495 20.27 13.67 5.58
C ARG A 495 19.11 12.70 5.31
N MET A 496 18.25 12.45 6.29
CA MET A 496 17.08 11.59 6.13
C MET A 496 16.00 12.21 5.23
N SER A 497 15.79 13.54 5.25
CA SER A 497 14.85 14.19 4.33
C SER A 497 15.33 14.26 2.87
N GLU A 498 16.66 14.30 2.67
CA GLU A 498 17.31 14.32 1.35
C GLU A 498 17.44 12.92 0.74
N SER A 499 17.86 11.93 1.53
CA SER A 499 18.21 10.59 1.03
C SER A 499 17.24 9.47 1.42
N GLY A 500 16.34 9.72 2.37
CA GLY A 500 15.50 8.71 3.00
C GLY A 500 16.26 7.75 3.93
N ILE A 501 17.56 7.92 4.17
CA ILE A 501 18.37 6.95 4.93
C ILE A 501 18.58 7.39 6.38
N ILE A 502 18.38 6.46 7.32
CA ILE A 502 18.77 6.59 8.72
C ILE A 502 19.67 5.43 9.15
N HIS A 503 20.72 5.74 9.92
CA HIS A 503 21.57 4.72 10.54
C HIS A 503 20.92 4.23 11.85
N ARG A 504 21.04 2.94 12.17
CA ARG A 504 20.41 2.34 13.37
C ARG A 504 20.80 3.04 14.67
N GLU A 505 22.09 3.32 14.85
CA GLU A 505 22.54 4.06 16.04
C GLU A 505 22.07 5.53 16.03
N ASP A 506 21.89 6.19 14.88
CA ASP A 506 21.35 7.56 14.82
C ASP A 506 19.92 7.60 15.39
N LEU A 507 19.09 6.61 15.06
CA LEU A 507 17.75 6.44 15.64
C LEU A 507 17.81 6.20 17.16
N PHE A 508 18.78 5.40 17.63
CA PHE A 508 18.98 5.22 19.07
C PHE A 508 19.50 6.48 19.78
N GLN A 509 20.26 7.35 19.09
CA GLN A 509 20.67 8.67 19.62
C GLN A 509 19.47 9.62 19.73
N ILE A 510 18.56 9.60 18.76
CA ILE A 510 17.27 10.32 18.84
C ILE A 510 16.50 9.88 20.11
N TRP A 511 16.42 8.58 20.38
CA TRP A 511 15.70 8.04 21.55
C TRP A 511 16.40 8.27 22.91
N LYS A 512 17.67 8.71 22.93
CA LYS A 512 18.37 9.14 24.17
C LYS A 512 17.90 10.51 24.69
N GLN A 513 17.13 11.26 23.89
CA GLN A 513 16.51 12.51 24.32
C GLN A 513 15.50 12.27 25.47
N LYS A 514 15.28 13.28 26.33
CA LYS A 514 14.41 13.16 27.51
C LYS A 514 12.99 12.70 27.15
N ASP A 515 12.48 13.17 26.02
CA ASP A 515 11.09 13.01 25.60
C ASP A 515 10.79 11.61 25.03
N PHE A 516 11.81 10.75 24.84
CA PHE A 516 11.69 9.41 24.26
C PHE A 516 12.29 8.30 25.15
N ARG A 517 12.56 8.58 26.44
CA ARG A 517 13.17 7.62 27.38
C ARG A 517 12.37 6.32 27.53
N ALA A 518 11.04 6.37 27.41
CA ALA A 518 10.19 5.19 27.47
C ALA A 518 10.39 4.26 26.26
N VAL A 519 10.66 4.84 25.08
CA VAL A 519 10.98 4.10 23.85
C VAL A 519 12.34 3.42 23.97
N LEU A 520 13.35 4.12 24.48
CA LEU A 520 14.74 3.64 24.58
C LEU A 520 14.87 2.31 25.36
N LEU A 521 14.03 2.11 26.38
CA LEU A 521 14.03 0.88 27.19
C LEU A 521 13.68 -0.37 26.38
N TYR A 522 12.88 -0.23 25.33
CA TYR A 522 12.41 -1.33 24.47
C TYR A 522 12.88 -1.17 23.02
N LYS A 523 14.00 -0.45 22.80
CA LYS A 523 14.44 0.01 21.48
C LYS A 523 14.48 -1.07 20.40
N GLU A 524 14.92 -2.29 20.71
CA GLU A 524 15.00 -3.39 19.73
C GLU A 524 13.62 -3.93 19.33
N PHE A 525 12.71 -4.09 20.30
CA PHE A 525 11.33 -4.50 20.03
C PHE A 525 10.59 -3.44 19.18
N ILE A 526 10.71 -2.16 19.56
CA ILE A 526 10.16 -1.04 18.79
C ILE A 526 10.76 -0.96 17.38
N PHE A 527 12.06 -1.19 17.25
CA PHE A 527 12.74 -1.21 15.95
C PHE A 527 12.18 -2.30 15.03
N ASN A 528 11.97 -3.51 15.56
CA ASN A 528 11.35 -4.61 14.83
C ASN A 528 9.89 -4.32 14.46
N ILE A 529 9.13 -3.60 15.30
CA ILE A 529 7.78 -3.11 14.94
C ILE A 529 7.83 -2.14 13.76
N LEU A 530 8.79 -1.21 13.74
CA LEU A 530 8.91 -0.23 12.64
C LEU A 530 9.24 -0.91 11.30
N ILE A 531 10.01 -1.98 11.32
CA ILE A 531 10.23 -2.85 10.15
C ILE A 531 8.94 -3.60 9.78
N HIS A 532 8.27 -4.22 10.75
CA HIS A 532 7.01 -4.96 10.51
C HIS A 532 5.85 -4.07 9.99
N LEU A 533 5.88 -2.77 10.27
CA LEU A 533 4.94 -1.78 9.75
C LEU A 533 5.38 -1.13 8.43
N ASP A 534 6.48 -1.60 7.82
CA ASP A 534 7.09 -1.08 6.57
C ASP A 534 7.48 0.42 6.62
N ILE A 535 7.67 0.96 7.83
CA ILE A 535 8.10 2.35 8.07
C ILE A 535 9.62 2.45 7.96
N LEU A 536 10.33 1.40 8.40
CA LEU A 536 11.75 1.19 8.11
C LEU A 536 11.89 0.05 7.09
N ALA A 537 12.46 0.31 5.94
CA ALA A 537 12.81 -0.72 4.97
C ALA A 537 14.28 -1.14 5.11
N GLU A 538 14.49 -2.44 5.27
CA GLU A 538 15.81 -3.05 5.34
C GLU A 538 16.23 -3.56 3.96
N GLN A 539 17.31 -3.00 3.38
CA GLN A 539 17.85 -3.49 2.12
C GLN A 539 18.64 -4.78 2.34
N ARG A 540 18.06 -5.91 1.94
CA ARG A 540 18.69 -7.23 2.08
C ARG A 540 19.88 -7.33 1.12
N ARG A 541 21.06 -7.58 1.68
CA ARG A 541 22.29 -7.84 0.92
C ARG A 541 22.88 -9.16 1.36
N TYR A 542 23.45 -9.89 0.41
CA TYR A 542 24.12 -11.17 0.63
C TYR A 542 25.55 -11.07 0.13
N ASP A 543 26.47 -11.65 0.88
CA ASP A 543 27.85 -11.83 0.46
C ASP A 543 27.88 -12.86 -0.67
N THR A 544 28.45 -12.47 -1.82
CA THR A 544 28.40 -13.28 -3.05
C THR A 544 29.33 -14.49 -3.04
N ALA A 545 30.26 -14.59 -2.07
CA ALA A 545 31.19 -15.71 -1.96
C ALA A 545 30.71 -16.77 -0.95
N THR A 546 30.00 -16.35 0.09
CA THR A 546 29.55 -17.20 1.20
C THR A 546 28.03 -17.42 1.24
N GLY A 547 27.27 -16.68 0.44
CA GLY A 547 25.79 -16.67 0.48
C GLY A 547 25.20 -16.08 1.77
N SER A 548 26.05 -15.61 2.70
CA SER A 548 25.62 -15.15 4.02
C SER A 548 25.01 -13.75 3.95
N ARG A 549 23.94 -13.53 4.71
CA ARG A 549 23.31 -12.20 4.81
C ARG A 549 24.28 -11.22 5.48
N LEU A 550 24.53 -10.08 4.84
CA LEU A 550 25.34 -9.01 5.40
C LEU A 550 24.54 -8.25 6.48
N PRO A 551 25.19 -7.78 7.57
CA PRO A 551 24.53 -6.95 8.57
C PRO A 551 24.06 -5.63 7.95
N VAL A 552 22.84 -5.22 8.28
CA VAL A 552 22.24 -3.97 7.79
C VAL A 552 22.17 -2.97 8.93
N GLU A 553 22.96 -1.89 8.80
CA GLU A 553 23.00 -0.79 9.76
C GLU A 553 22.31 0.49 9.25
N ASN A 554 22.02 0.57 7.94
CA ASN A 554 21.31 1.68 7.30
C ASN A 554 19.93 1.22 6.81
N PHE A 555 18.91 1.99 7.14
CA PHE A 555 17.51 1.70 6.88
C PHE A 555 16.88 2.85 6.10
N PHE A 556 15.94 2.53 5.21
CA PHE A 556 15.22 3.53 4.44
C PHE A 556 13.91 3.91 5.13
N VAL A 557 13.52 5.18 5.01
CA VAL A 557 12.32 5.81 5.55
C VAL A 557 11.62 6.59 4.42
N PRO A 558 10.98 5.93 3.44
CA PRO A 558 10.49 6.61 2.23
C PRO A 558 9.54 7.78 2.51
N CYS A 559 8.73 7.69 3.57
CA CYS A 559 7.81 8.75 3.97
C CYS A 559 8.46 10.03 4.51
N MET A 560 9.76 10.01 4.79
CA MET A 560 10.53 11.22 5.17
C MET A 560 11.17 11.93 3.97
N VAL A 561 11.18 11.31 2.78
CA VAL A 561 11.74 11.94 1.58
C VAL A 561 10.78 12.99 1.05
N THR A 562 11.17 14.26 1.17
CA THR A 562 10.33 15.40 0.74
C THR A 562 10.73 15.95 -0.62
N GLU A 563 11.92 15.61 -1.13
CA GLU A 563 12.37 16.04 -2.45
C GLU A 563 11.52 15.43 -3.58
N ARG A 564 11.32 16.21 -4.65
CA ARG A 564 10.75 15.72 -5.90
C ARG A 564 11.87 15.24 -6.82
N ASN A 565 11.56 14.28 -7.69
CA ASN A 565 12.48 13.93 -8.76
C ASN A 565 12.74 15.16 -9.65
N THR A 566 14.01 15.56 -9.75
CA THR A 566 14.52 16.65 -10.58
C THR A 566 15.55 16.16 -11.61
N THR A 567 15.67 14.85 -11.76
CA THR A 567 16.63 14.19 -12.67
C THR A 567 16.00 13.91 -14.03
N SER A 568 16.84 13.92 -15.07
CA SER A 568 16.48 13.56 -16.45
C SER A 568 16.26 12.05 -16.67
N PHE A 569 16.23 11.23 -15.62
CA PHE A 569 16.17 9.76 -15.76
C PHE A 569 14.90 9.29 -16.47
N MET A 570 13.74 9.85 -16.12
CA MET A 570 12.47 9.50 -16.78
C MET A 570 12.52 9.81 -18.28
N ASP A 571 12.92 11.03 -18.63
CA ASP A 571 12.97 11.52 -20.00
C ASP A 571 13.94 10.74 -20.90
N THR A 572 14.98 10.13 -20.31
CA THR A 572 16.05 9.42 -21.02
C THR A 572 15.89 7.90 -21.02
N ALA A 573 15.17 7.33 -20.04
CA ALA A 573 15.12 5.89 -19.80
C ALA A 573 13.71 5.28 -19.91
N CYS A 574 12.66 6.01 -19.52
CA CYS A 574 11.27 5.54 -19.56
C CYS A 574 10.60 5.88 -20.90
N THR A 575 11.28 5.58 -22.01
CA THR A 575 10.83 5.90 -23.37
C THR A 575 10.27 4.66 -24.09
N PRO A 576 9.40 4.81 -25.10
CA PRO A 576 8.86 3.71 -25.92
C PRO A 576 9.92 2.73 -26.46
N GLU A 577 11.11 3.23 -26.76
CA GLU A 577 12.20 2.43 -27.33
C GLU A 577 12.87 1.52 -26.29
N ARG A 578 12.72 1.83 -24.99
CA ARG A 578 13.51 1.27 -23.88
C ARG A 578 12.70 0.64 -22.75
N ALA A 579 11.44 1.01 -22.59
CA ALA A 579 10.62 0.62 -21.45
C ALA A 579 9.23 0.07 -21.85
N ILE A 580 8.69 -0.77 -20.98
CA ILE A 580 7.26 -1.14 -20.96
C ILE A 580 6.67 -0.71 -19.61
N CYS A 581 5.38 -0.42 -19.55
CA CYS A 581 4.73 0.05 -18.32
C CYS A 581 3.44 -0.73 -17.97
N LEU A 582 3.21 -0.88 -16.67
CA LEU A 582 1.98 -1.35 -16.04
C LEU A 582 1.54 -0.28 -15.04
N ALA A 583 0.23 -0.11 -14.84
CA ALA A 583 -0.34 0.78 -13.84
C ALA A 583 -1.21 0.00 -12.85
N PHE A 584 -1.04 0.28 -11.55
CA PHE A 584 -2.06 0.03 -10.54
C PHE A 584 -2.99 1.24 -10.49
N VAL A 585 -4.21 1.09 -10.98
CA VAL A 585 -5.17 2.19 -11.14
C VAL A 585 -6.21 2.13 -10.03
N PHE A 586 -6.31 3.18 -9.22
CA PHE A 586 -7.23 3.27 -8.10
C PHE A 586 -8.53 3.97 -8.51
N LYS A 587 -9.66 3.51 -7.98
CA LYS A 587 -10.99 4.12 -8.23
C LYS A 587 -11.08 5.56 -7.66
N GLY A 588 -10.43 5.81 -6.53
CA GLY A 588 -10.37 7.13 -5.90
C GLY A 588 -9.32 8.04 -6.54
N THR A 589 -9.62 9.33 -6.65
CA THR A 589 -8.77 10.36 -7.30
C THR A 589 -7.45 10.67 -6.59
N VAL A 590 -7.29 10.26 -5.33
CA VAL A 590 -6.06 10.42 -4.54
C VAL A 590 -5.72 9.13 -3.83
N ILE A 591 -4.51 8.62 -4.05
CA ILE A 591 -3.98 7.43 -3.38
C ILE A 591 -3.53 7.80 -1.95
N PRO A 592 -3.97 7.07 -0.91
CA PRO A 592 -3.47 7.24 0.45
C PRO A 592 -1.95 7.01 0.55
N PRO A 593 -1.14 7.97 1.05
CA PRO A 593 0.34 7.94 0.93
C PRO A 593 1.05 6.73 1.53
N ALA A 594 0.44 6.00 2.48
CA ALA A 594 1.07 4.81 3.04
C ALA A 594 1.13 3.66 2.03
N LEU A 595 0.21 3.57 1.06
CA LEU A 595 0.25 2.54 0.02
C LEU A 595 1.53 2.62 -0.85
N PRO A 596 1.80 3.74 -1.58
CA PRO A 596 3.01 3.83 -2.40
C PRO A 596 4.28 3.85 -1.55
N ASN A 597 4.29 4.48 -0.37
CA ASN A 597 5.48 4.46 0.50
C ASN A 597 5.84 3.04 0.95
N ARG A 598 4.85 2.17 1.23
CA ARG A 598 5.10 0.76 1.55
C ARG A 598 5.52 -0.07 0.34
N LEU A 599 4.97 0.19 -0.84
CA LEU A 599 5.46 -0.44 -2.07
C LEU A 599 6.92 -0.07 -2.34
N ILE A 600 7.29 1.20 -2.16
CA ILE A 600 8.67 1.70 -2.26
C ILE A 600 9.57 1.03 -1.20
N SER A 601 9.12 0.93 0.06
CA SER A 601 9.79 0.15 1.12
C SER A 601 10.05 -1.30 0.70
N ALA A 602 9.05 -1.97 0.11
CA ALA A 602 9.20 -3.34 -0.37
C ALA A 602 10.22 -3.43 -1.51
N CYS A 603 10.17 -2.55 -2.52
CA CYS A 603 11.16 -2.48 -3.60
C CYS A 603 12.59 -2.30 -3.07
N LEU A 604 12.79 -1.42 -2.07
CA LEU A 604 14.09 -1.21 -1.41
C LEU A 604 14.59 -2.44 -0.64
N SER A 605 13.70 -3.30 -0.16
CA SER A 605 14.05 -4.54 0.52
C SER A 605 14.46 -5.67 -0.43
N MET A 606 14.06 -5.58 -1.70
CA MET A 606 14.27 -6.61 -2.74
C MET A 606 15.42 -6.26 -3.70
N TRP A 607 15.58 -4.98 -4.03
CA TRP A 607 16.46 -4.53 -5.11
C TRP A 607 17.39 -3.38 -4.69
N THR A 608 18.41 -3.13 -5.52
CA THR A 608 19.42 -2.11 -5.21
C THR A 608 18.99 -0.74 -5.73
N LEU A 609 18.89 0.24 -4.83
CA LEU A 609 18.61 1.64 -5.15
C LEU A 609 19.61 2.18 -6.19
N LYS A 610 19.07 2.73 -7.29
CA LYS A 610 19.85 3.23 -8.41
C LYS A 610 20.58 4.53 -8.07
N GLN A 611 21.79 4.68 -8.60
CA GLN A 611 22.50 5.96 -8.68
C GLN A 611 22.47 6.48 -10.12
N TYR A 612 22.23 7.77 -10.30
CA TYR A 612 22.25 8.48 -11.57
C TYR A 612 22.77 9.90 -11.36
N GLU A 613 23.71 10.36 -12.19
CA GLU A 613 24.35 11.69 -12.07
C GLU A 613 24.88 12.00 -10.65
N GLY A 614 25.33 10.97 -9.92
CA GLY A 614 25.83 11.09 -8.54
C GLY A 614 24.74 11.21 -7.47
N ARG A 615 23.45 11.10 -7.83
CA ARG A 615 22.30 11.11 -6.91
C ARG A 615 21.65 9.75 -6.79
N SER A 616 21.11 9.47 -5.60
CA SER A 616 20.26 8.30 -5.35
C SER A 616 18.86 8.56 -5.89
N LEU A 617 18.29 7.64 -6.67
CA LEU A 617 16.96 7.79 -7.27
C LEU A 617 15.85 7.32 -6.33
N LEU A 618 15.71 7.99 -5.19
CA LEU A 618 14.60 7.86 -4.24
C LEU A 618 14.07 9.27 -3.93
N PHE A 619 12.81 9.52 -4.27
CA PHE A 619 12.14 10.82 -4.13
C PHE A 619 10.71 10.59 -3.59
N SER A 620 9.99 11.66 -3.21
CA SER A 620 8.61 11.56 -2.73
C SER A 620 7.71 10.91 -3.78
N GLY A 621 7.23 9.69 -3.50
CA GLY A 621 6.39 8.91 -4.42
C GLY A 621 7.12 8.32 -5.63
N PHE A 622 8.45 8.26 -5.63
CA PHE A 622 9.23 7.82 -6.80
C PHE A 622 10.48 7.04 -6.37
N ILE A 623 10.78 5.94 -7.06
CA ILE A 623 12.02 5.19 -6.90
C ILE A 623 12.48 4.56 -8.21
N VAL A 624 13.80 4.48 -8.42
CA VAL A 624 14.42 3.58 -9.40
C VAL A 624 15.34 2.58 -8.69
N VAL A 625 15.19 1.30 -9.00
CA VAL A 625 16.04 0.21 -8.50
C VAL A 625 16.60 -0.60 -9.67
N SER A 626 17.83 -1.10 -9.56
CA SER A 626 18.36 -2.08 -10.50
C SER A 626 17.85 -3.47 -10.14
N PHE A 627 17.10 -4.07 -11.07
CA PHE A 627 16.61 -5.44 -10.99
C PHE A 627 17.74 -6.43 -11.30
N ASP A 628 18.47 -6.20 -12.40
CA ASP A 628 19.64 -6.98 -12.79
C ASP A 628 20.72 -6.12 -13.51
N LYS A 629 21.59 -6.74 -14.30
CA LYS A 629 22.67 -6.05 -15.06
C LYS A 629 22.17 -5.31 -16.31
N ALA A 630 20.97 -5.59 -16.79
CA ALA A 630 20.37 -5.09 -18.04
C ALA A 630 19.06 -4.32 -17.81
N HIS A 631 18.37 -4.56 -16.68
CA HIS A 631 17.05 -4.03 -16.36
C HIS A 631 17.05 -3.16 -15.09
N ASP A 632 16.37 -2.03 -15.16
CA ASP A 632 16.00 -1.18 -14.03
C ASP A 632 14.46 -1.17 -13.91
N VAL A 633 13.96 -1.08 -12.67
CA VAL A 633 12.53 -0.96 -12.35
C VAL A 633 12.28 0.42 -11.77
N VAL A 634 11.31 1.14 -12.32
CA VAL A 634 10.84 2.43 -11.81
C VAL A 634 9.44 2.26 -11.23
N VAL A 635 9.22 2.77 -10.03
CA VAL A 635 7.88 2.94 -9.45
C VAL A 635 7.65 4.42 -9.21
N CYS A 636 6.59 4.99 -9.80
CA CYS A 636 6.21 6.38 -9.56
C CYS A 636 4.69 6.54 -9.40
N VAL A 637 4.28 7.41 -8.48
CA VAL A 637 2.87 7.80 -8.33
C VAL A 637 2.56 8.91 -9.32
N GLU A 638 1.42 8.84 -10.01
CA GLU A 638 0.86 9.91 -10.85
C GLU A 638 -0.66 9.95 -10.69
N GLY A 639 -1.20 11.00 -10.07
CA GLY A 639 -2.65 11.15 -9.84
C GLY A 639 -3.25 10.00 -9.01
N ASN A 640 -4.12 9.20 -9.64
CA ASN A 640 -4.75 8.00 -9.08
C ASN A 640 -4.05 6.69 -9.48
N MET A 641 -2.86 6.76 -10.09
CA MET A 641 -2.10 5.60 -10.57
C MET A 641 -0.78 5.44 -9.83
N ILE A 642 -0.37 4.19 -9.61
CA ILE A 642 1.03 3.85 -9.36
C ILE A 642 1.55 3.18 -10.62
N LEU A 643 2.43 3.88 -11.33
CA LEU A 643 3.07 3.41 -12.55
C LEU A 643 4.30 2.58 -12.22
N LEU A 644 4.47 1.48 -12.96
CA LEU A 644 5.58 0.55 -12.91
C LEU A 644 6.22 0.48 -14.30
N TYR A 645 7.40 1.05 -14.47
CA TYR A 645 8.19 0.87 -15.70
C TYR A 645 9.23 -0.22 -15.49
N LEU A 646 9.28 -1.18 -16.42
CA LEU A 646 10.41 -2.07 -16.58
C LEU A 646 11.25 -1.55 -17.75
N VAL A 647 12.47 -1.12 -17.44
CA VAL A 647 13.36 -0.39 -18.36
C VAL A 647 14.55 -1.27 -18.70
N HIS A 648 14.79 -1.52 -19.98
CA HIS A 648 16.02 -2.15 -20.45
C HIS A 648 17.06 -1.09 -20.87
N LYS A 649 18.35 -1.41 -20.70
CA LYS A 649 19.46 -0.48 -20.99
C LYS A 649 19.57 -0.08 -22.46
N THR A 650 19.09 -0.90 -23.39
CA THR A 650 19.27 -0.69 -24.83
C THR A 650 17.96 -0.58 -25.59
N SER A 651 17.13 -1.62 -25.57
CA SER A 651 15.78 -1.61 -26.19
C SER A 651 14.74 -2.38 -25.37
N ALA A 652 13.49 -1.91 -25.37
CA ALA A 652 12.31 -2.56 -24.80
C ALA A 652 12.04 -3.95 -25.40
N GLY A 653 12.36 -4.15 -26.69
CA GLY A 653 12.19 -5.43 -27.38
C GLY A 653 13.12 -6.56 -26.88
N LEU A 654 14.03 -6.26 -25.94
CA LEU A 654 14.89 -7.22 -25.26
C LEU A 654 14.37 -7.61 -23.87
N ILE A 655 13.27 -7.00 -23.41
CA ILE A 655 12.58 -7.38 -22.17
C ILE A 655 11.83 -8.69 -22.44
N VAL A 656 12.35 -9.79 -21.90
CA VAL A 656 11.74 -11.11 -22.07
C VAL A 656 10.54 -11.28 -21.13
N PRO A 657 9.47 -12.01 -21.53
CA PRO A 657 8.24 -12.02 -20.75
C PRO A 657 8.39 -12.70 -19.38
N ASP A 658 9.33 -13.64 -19.20
CA ASP A 658 9.66 -14.21 -17.89
C ASP A 658 10.08 -13.14 -16.86
N ILE A 659 10.84 -12.13 -17.28
CA ILE A 659 11.30 -11.04 -16.41
C ILE A 659 10.14 -10.10 -16.10
N ALA A 660 9.39 -9.68 -17.11
CA ALA A 660 8.24 -8.79 -16.94
C ALA A 660 7.14 -9.44 -16.08
N THR A 661 6.79 -10.70 -16.36
CA THR A 661 5.82 -11.49 -15.60
C THR A 661 6.33 -11.71 -14.16
N GLY A 662 7.61 -12.03 -13.95
CA GLY A 662 8.18 -12.18 -12.60
C GLY A 662 8.19 -10.88 -11.77
N VAL A 663 8.48 -9.74 -12.40
CA VAL A 663 8.37 -8.42 -11.74
C VAL A 663 6.92 -8.07 -11.43
N LYS A 664 5.97 -8.36 -12.34
CA LYS A 664 4.53 -8.20 -12.12
C LYS A 664 4.07 -9.06 -10.94
N GLU A 665 4.25 -10.38 -11.00
CA GLU A 665 3.88 -11.34 -9.95
C GLU A 665 4.37 -10.85 -8.58
N CYS A 666 5.66 -10.48 -8.49
CA CYS A 666 6.27 -9.98 -7.27
C CYS A 666 5.59 -8.72 -6.70
N LEU A 667 5.32 -7.72 -7.54
CA LEU A 667 4.77 -6.43 -7.10
C LEU A 667 3.25 -6.46 -6.92
N VAL A 668 2.53 -7.26 -7.70
CA VAL A 668 1.10 -7.56 -7.48
C VAL A 668 0.92 -8.25 -6.14
N THR A 669 1.62 -9.35 -5.88
CA THR A 669 1.57 -10.04 -4.56
C THR A 669 1.99 -9.12 -3.41
N THR A 670 2.91 -8.19 -3.65
CA THR A 670 3.29 -7.18 -2.64
C THR A 670 2.15 -6.19 -2.38
N MET A 671 1.51 -5.66 -3.42
CA MET A 671 0.37 -4.74 -3.31
C MET A 671 -0.87 -5.41 -2.71
N GLU A 672 -1.12 -6.68 -3.06
CA GLU A 672 -2.14 -7.52 -2.44
C GLU A 672 -1.85 -7.69 -0.94
N ARG A 673 -0.63 -8.08 -0.55
CA ARG A 673 -0.25 -8.22 0.87
C ARG A 673 -0.32 -6.92 1.66
N ILE A 674 0.04 -5.78 1.05
CA ILE A 674 -0.11 -4.46 1.67
C ILE A 674 -1.61 -4.15 1.85
N SER A 675 -2.44 -4.45 0.85
CA SER A 675 -3.90 -4.29 0.92
C SER A 675 -4.52 -5.22 1.97
N ASP A 676 -4.10 -6.49 2.03
CA ASP A 676 -4.51 -7.48 3.02
C ASP A 676 -4.10 -7.07 4.44
N PHE A 677 -2.92 -6.48 4.63
CA PHE A 677 -2.56 -5.88 5.93
C PHE A 677 -3.59 -4.83 6.35
N TYR A 678 -4.16 -4.07 5.41
CA TYR A 678 -5.24 -3.12 5.68
C TYR A 678 -6.63 -3.77 5.74
N GLN A 679 -6.88 -4.94 5.17
CA GLN A 679 -8.19 -5.64 5.26
C GLN A 679 -8.31 -6.60 6.46
N SER A 680 -7.21 -7.23 6.89
CA SER A 680 -7.20 -8.36 7.83
C SER A 680 -7.32 -7.96 9.32
N ILE A 681 -8.53 -7.62 9.77
CA ILE A 681 -8.93 -7.82 11.19
C ILE A 681 -10.27 -8.55 11.32
N ILE A 682 -11.13 -8.61 10.30
CA ILE A 682 -12.49 -9.17 10.45
C ILE A 682 -12.82 -10.15 9.33
N HIS A 683 -13.27 -11.35 9.73
CA HIS A 683 -13.68 -12.45 8.85
C HIS A 683 -15.03 -12.16 8.15
N VAL A 684 -15.07 -11.20 7.22
CA VAL A 684 -16.21 -11.01 6.30
C VAL A 684 -15.82 -11.50 4.90
N LYS A 685 -16.28 -12.70 4.54
CA LYS A 685 -16.01 -13.33 3.22
C LYS A 685 -16.79 -12.71 2.04
N HIS A 686 -17.30 -11.48 2.16
CA HIS A 686 -18.07 -10.85 1.08
C HIS A 686 -17.17 -9.99 0.20
N SER A 687 -16.89 -10.52 -1.00
CA SER A 687 -16.26 -9.84 -2.14
C SER A 687 -14.96 -9.07 -1.84
N GLN A 688 -13.84 -9.79 -1.83
CA GLN A 688 -12.52 -9.20 -2.01
C GLN A 688 -12.40 -8.61 -3.42
N GLN A 689 -12.76 -7.33 -3.59
CA GLN A 689 -12.21 -6.52 -4.68
C GLN A 689 -11.01 -5.75 -4.13
N LEU A 690 -9.89 -5.81 -4.85
CA LEU A 690 -8.73 -4.97 -4.55
C LEU A 690 -9.10 -3.48 -4.74
N PRO A 691 -8.45 -2.55 -4.01
CA PRO A 691 -8.72 -1.11 -4.14
C PRO A 691 -8.20 -0.52 -5.47
N PHE A 692 -7.53 -1.33 -6.28
CA PHE A 692 -7.00 -1.02 -7.60
C PHE A 692 -7.36 -2.14 -8.59
N HIS A 693 -7.34 -1.82 -9.88
CA HIS A 693 -7.23 -2.78 -10.98
C HIS A 693 -5.90 -2.56 -11.72
N ILE A 694 -5.56 -3.49 -12.61
CA ILE A 694 -4.32 -3.45 -13.40
C ILE A 694 -4.64 -2.96 -14.81
N GLU A 695 -3.82 -2.05 -15.32
CA GLU A 695 -3.82 -1.63 -16.72
C GLU A 695 -2.41 -1.70 -17.33
N TYR A 696 -2.32 -1.91 -18.64
CA TYR A 696 -1.06 -2.00 -19.39
C TYR A 696 -0.88 -0.81 -20.32
N SER A 697 0.32 -0.25 -20.40
CA SER A 697 0.60 0.82 -21.34
C SER A 697 0.61 0.33 -22.79
N CYS A 698 0.17 1.17 -23.72
CA CYS A 698 0.52 0.98 -25.14
C CYS A 698 2.03 1.20 -25.38
N SER A 699 2.54 0.83 -26.56
CA SER A 699 3.95 1.05 -26.94
C SER A 699 4.39 2.50 -26.80
N GLU A 700 3.49 3.44 -27.08
CA GLU A 700 3.74 4.89 -26.98
C GLU A 700 3.76 5.42 -25.54
N LEU A 701 3.46 4.58 -24.54
CA LEU A 701 3.37 4.93 -23.11
C LEU A 701 2.34 6.04 -22.78
N LYS A 702 1.37 6.29 -23.69
CA LYS A 702 0.38 7.39 -23.62
C LYS A 702 -1.07 6.95 -23.32
N CYS A 703 -1.38 5.69 -23.56
CA CYS A 703 -2.67 5.08 -23.23
C CYS A 703 -2.47 3.85 -22.37
N PHE A 704 -3.52 3.46 -21.64
CA PHE A 704 -3.58 2.25 -20.86
C PHE A 704 -4.81 1.42 -21.26
N ILE A 705 -4.67 0.09 -21.31
CA ILE A 705 -5.73 -0.90 -21.56
C ILE A 705 -5.93 -1.74 -20.29
N SER A 706 -7.18 -2.04 -19.92
CA SER A 706 -7.46 -2.87 -18.74
C SER A 706 -6.93 -4.30 -18.92
N GLU A 707 -6.50 -4.94 -17.83
CA GLU A 707 -6.03 -6.32 -17.87
C GLU A 707 -7.10 -7.29 -18.41
N GLU A 708 -8.37 -7.10 -18.03
CA GLU A 708 -9.49 -7.92 -18.50
C GLU A 708 -9.67 -7.85 -20.03
N GLU A 709 -9.53 -6.66 -20.63
CA GLU A 709 -9.62 -6.44 -22.08
C GLU A 709 -8.35 -6.91 -22.82
N ALA A 710 -7.18 -6.66 -22.23
CA ALA A 710 -5.88 -7.05 -22.75
C ALA A 710 -5.71 -8.57 -22.88
N LEU A 711 -6.32 -9.34 -21.97
CA LEU A 711 -6.35 -10.81 -22.02
C LEU A 711 -7.33 -11.39 -23.05
N GLN A 712 -8.25 -10.55 -23.58
CA GLN A 712 -9.29 -10.96 -24.54
C GLN A 712 -9.01 -10.49 -25.98
N THR A 713 -8.02 -9.62 -26.20
CA THR A 713 -7.80 -8.93 -27.48
C THR A 713 -6.36 -9.00 -27.96
N ASN A 714 -6.18 -9.33 -29.25
CA ASN A 714 -4.88 -9.29 -29.93
C ASN A 714 -4.59 -7.92 -30.59
N GLU A 715 -5.64 -7.13 -30.83
CA GLU A 715 -5.57 -5.76 -31.35
C GLU A 715 -6.53 -4.88 -30.54
N TRP A 716 -6.10 -3.67 -30.17
CA TRP A 716 -6.85 -2.72 -29.36
C TRP A 716 -6.78 -1.31 -29.94
N VAL A 717 -7.91 -0.62 -30.09
CA VAL A 717 -7.95 0.74 -30.62
C VAL A 717 -7.99 1.74 -29.47
N CYS A 718 -6.88 2.43 -29.18
CA CYS A 718 -6.89 3.40 -28.07
C CYS A 718 -7.80 4.58 -28.38
N ASP A 719 -8.77 4.84 -27.51
CA ASP A 719 -9.71 5.96 -27.67
C ASP A 719 -9.06 7.35 -27.65
N LYS A 720 -7.96 7.55 -26.92
CA LYS A 720 -7.31 8.87 -26.78
C LYS A 720 -6.66 9.37 -28.07
N HIS A 721 -6.07 8.48 -28.87
CA HIS A 721 -5.34 8.86 -30.09
C HIS A 721 -5.70 8.02 -31.33
N LYS A 722 -6.75 7.19 -31.25
CA LYS A 722 -7.42 6.49 -32.36
C LYS A 722 -6.49 5.65 -33.26
N LEU A 723 -5.44 5.08 -32.70
CA LEU A 723 -4.58 4.09 -33.39
C LEU A 723 -4.86 2.69 -32.84
N THR A 724 -4.72 1.69 -33.72
CA THR A 724 -4.72 0.27 -33.36
C THR A 724 -3.36 -0.16 -32.85
N HIS A 725 -3.31 -0.67 -31.63
CA HIS A 725 -2.16 -1.30 -30.99
C HIS A 725 -2.25 -2.83 -31.13
N ARG A 726 -1.11 -3.50 -31.27
CA ARG A 726 -1.02 -4.97 -31.27
C ARG A 726 -0.52 -5.50 -29.92
N ALA A 727 -0.95 -6.71 -29.58
CA ALA A 727 -0.82 -7.25 -28.23
C ALA A 727 0.59 -7.56 -27.70
N GLY A 728 1.63 -7.51 -28.54
CA GLY A 728 3.02 -7.80 -28.11
C GLY A 728 3.48 -6.99 -26.89
N ASN A 729 2.95 -5.77 -26.69
CA ASN A 729 3.34 -4.88 -25.58
C ASN A 729 2.67 -5.22 -24.23
N TRP A 730 1.54 -5.93 -24.21
CA TRP A 730 0.87 -6.36 -22.96
C TRP A 730 0.91 -7.87 -22.73
N VAL A 731 1.11 -8.67 -23.77
CA VAL A 731 1.39 -10.12 -23.66
C VAL A 731 2.70 -10.38 -22.92
N VAL A 732 3.69 -9.49 -23.03
CA VAL A 732 4.98 -9.59 -22.30
C VAL A 732 4.79 -9.63 -20.77
N TRP A 733 3.73 -9.01 -20.24
CA TRP A 733 3.41 -9.01 -18.81
C TRP A 733 2.60 -10.24 -18.35
N ASN A 734 2.14 -11.07 -19.29
CA ASN A 734 1.13 -12.10 -19.09
C ASN A 734 1.53 -13.43 -19.74
N GLN A 735 2.82 -13.81 -19.67
CA GLN A 735 3.22 -15.14 -20.12
C GLN A 735 2.66 -16.17 -19.13
N ASP A 736 1.59 -16.84 -19.55
CA ASP A 736 0.98 -17.94 -18.82
C ASP A 736 1.94 -19.13 -18.70
N LYS A 737 2.75 -19.14 -17.63
CA LYS A 737 3.49 -20.34 -17.17
C LYS A 737 2.55 -21.55 -16.99
N ILE A 738 1.26 -21.29 -16.77
CA ILE A 738 0.18 -22.28 -16.64
C ILE A 738 -0.29 -22.80 -18.01
N LYS A 739 -0.41 -21.97 -19.07
CA LYS A 739 -0.75 -22.43 -20.44
C LYS A 739 0.39 -23.22 -21.09
N GLU A 740 1.63 -23.06 -20.62
CA GLU A 740 2.73 -23.92 -21.07
C GLU A 740 2.60 -25.35 -20.49
N GLN A 741 1.92 -25.55 -19.35
CA GLN A 741 1.66 -26.90 -18.86
C GLN A 741 0.63 -27.63 -19.74
N CYS A 742 0.74 -28.95 -19.78
CA CYS A 742 -0.23 -29.77 -20.48
C CYS A 742 -1.60 -29.70 -19.76
N GLU A 743 -2.70 -29.67 -20.52
CA GLU A 743 -4.06 -29.74 -19.94
C GLU A 743 -4.18 -30.92 -18.97
N LEU A 744 -5.10 -30.83 -18.00
CA LEU A 744 -5.36 -31.87 -16.98
C LEU A 744 -5.64 -33.28 -17.55
N HIS A 745 -5.95 -33.38 -18.85
CA HIS A 745 -6.16 -34.64 -19.58
C HIS A 745 -5.28 -34.78 -20.85
N CYS A 746 -4.18 -34.04 -20.92
CA CYS A 746 -3.16 -34.21 -21.95
C CYS A 746 -2.66 -35.67 -21.97
N PRO A 747 -2.64 -36.36 -23.13
CA PRO A 747 -2.30 -37.78 -23.23
C PRO A 747 -0.81 -38.11 -23.02
N GLY A 748 -0.06 -37.18 -22.42
CA GLY A 748 1.39 -37.27 -22.23
C GLY A 748 2.19 -37.31 -23.53
N LEU A 749 3.47 -37.65 -23.40
CA LEU A 749 4.26 -38.13 -24.53
C LEU A 749 3.85 -39.57 -24.82
N GLN A 750 3.44 -39.83 -26.06
CA GLN A 750 3.18 -41.17 -26.56
C GLN A 750 4.43 -42.06 -26.38
N ASP A 751 4.25 -43.38 -26.21
CA ASP A 751 5.36 -44.34 -26.06
C ASP A 751 6.36 -44.26 -27.23
N SER A 752 5.87 -43.96 -28.44
CA SER A 752 6.69 -43.75 -29.63
C SER A 752 7.62 -42.53 -29.55
N ALA A 753 7.32 -41.55 -28.70
CA ALA A 753 8.14 -40.37 -28.43
C ALA A 753 9.05 -40.59 -27.21
N LEU A 754 8.57 -41.27 -26.16
CA LEU A 754 9.39 -41.65 -25.00
C LEU A 754 10.57 -42.55 -25.38
N ASN A 755 10.42 -43.38 -26.41
CA ASN A 755 11.49 -44.24 -26.91
C ASN A 755 12.54 -43.53 -27.81
N GLN A 756 12.40 -42.23 -28.08
CA GLN A 756 13.35 -41.46 -28.89
C GLN A 756 14.53 -40.93 -28.06
N ILE A 757 15.65 -40.74 -28.73
CA ILE A 757 16.86 -40.09 -28.19
C ILE A 757 16.65 -38.57 -28.33
N PRO A 758 16.81 -37.77 -27.26
CA PRO A 758 16.66 -36.32 -27.33
C PRO A 758 17.73 -35.67 -28.24
N SER A 759 17.27 -34.80 -29.13
CA SER A 759 18.14 -33.93 -29.93
C SER A 759 18.81 -32.84 -29.08
N ASP A 760 19.84 -32.21 -29.65
CA ASP A 760 20.56 -31.09 -29.03
C ASP A 760 19.63 -29.93 -28.65
N VAL A 761 18.70 -29.56 -29.54
CA VAL A 761 17.69 -28.52 -29.29
C VAL A 761 16.75 -28.92 -28.13
N GLU A 762 16.42 -30.21 -27.99
CA GLU A 762 15.54 -30.70 -26.92
C GLU A 762 16.25 -30.76 -25.57
N LEU A 763 17.52 -31.19 -25.53
CA LEU A 763 18.34 -31.10 -24.32
C LEU A 763 18.54 -29.63 -23.91
N GLN A 764 18.75 -28.72 -24.87
CA GLN A 764 18.90 -27.29 -24.61
C GLN A 764 17.61 -26.71 -24.00
N ARG A 765 16.44 -27.00 -24.58
CA ARG A 765 15.12 -26.61 -24.03
C ARG A 765 14.89 -27.15 -22.60
N LEU A 766 15.22 -28.42 -22.36
CA LEU A 766 15.10 -29.04 -21.03
C LEU A 766 15.99 -28.29 -20.01
N THR A 767 17.24 -28.02 -20.36
CA THR A 767 18.19 -27.35 -19.45
C THR A 767 17.88 -25.88 -19.19
N SER A 768 17.26 -25.16 -20.14
CA SER A 768 16.78 -23.80 -19.89
C SER A 768 15.64 -23.71 -18.88
N GLY A 769 14.88 -24.79 -18.68
CA GLY A 769 13.82 -24.88 -17.67
C GLY A 769 14.30 -25.33 -16.27
N CYS A 770 15.59 -25.66 -16.10
CA CYS A 770 16.14 -26.19 -14.86
C CYS A 770 17.17 -25.23 -14.24
N ASP A 771 17.17 -25.11 -12.91
CA ASP A 771 18.25 -24.45 -12.17
C ASP A 771 19.46 -25.39 -11.95
N GLU A 772 20.52 -24.88 -11.31
CA GLU A 772 21.76 -25.63 -11.03
C GLU A 772 21.54 -26.86 -10.13
N THR A 773 20.60 -26.78 -9.19
CA THR A 773 20.29 -27.89 -8.26
C THR A 773 19.50 -28.98 -8.97
N THR A 774 18.42 -28.60 -9.65
CA THR A 774 17.51 -29.48 -10.38
C THR A 774 18.24 -30.29 -11.44
N ILE A 775 19.13 -29.65 -12.21
CA ILE A 775 19.85 -30.34 -13.29
C ILE A 775 20.97 -31.26 -12.76
N ARG A 776 21.53 -30.95 -11.59
CA ARG A 776 22.50 -31.81 -10.87
C ARG A 776 21.81 -33.07 -10.34
N GLU A 777 20.66 -32.91 -9.69
CA GLU A 777 19.84 -34.02 -9.21
C GLU A 777 19.35 -34.88 -10.38
N LEU A 778 18.83 -34.25 -11.45
CA LEU A 778 18.43 -34.96 -12.66
C LEU A 778 19.59 -35.79 -13.25
N ALA A 779 20.80 -35.24 -13.32
CA ALA A 779 21.97 -35.97 -13.79
C ALA A 779 22.30 -37.20 -12.91
N ILE A 780 22.17 -37.08 -11.58
CA ILE A 780 22.37 -38.19 -10.63
C ILE A 780 21.31 -39.28 -10.83
N HIS A 781 20.03 -38.91 -10.91
CA HIS A 781 18.93 -39.87 -11.19
C HIS A 781 19.05 -40.51 -12.58
N LEU A 782 19.68 -39.83 -13.53
CA LEU A 782 20.02 -40.36 -14.86
C LEU A 782 21.27 -41.26 -14.87
N GLY A 783 21.97 -41.44 -13.74
CA GLY A 783 23.12 -42.34 -13.60
C GLY A 783 24.49 -41.69 -13.83
N MET A 784 24.58 -40.36 -13.86
CA MET A 784 25.85 -39.63 -13.83
C MET A 784 26.40 -39.58 -12.40
N THR A 785 27.72 -39.53 -12.26
CA THR A 785 28.36 -39.43 -10.93
C THR A 785 28.49 -37.97 -10.49
N LEU A 786 28.58 -37.74 -9.18
CA LEU A 786 28.98 -36.43 -8.64
C LEU A 786 30.34 -35.99 -9.19
N GLN A 787 31.26 -36.92 -9.43
CA GLN A 787 32.56 -36.63 -10.03
C GLN A 787 32.44 -36.14 -11.49
N ASP A 788 31.55 -36.71 -12.31
CA ASP A 788 31.27 -36.23 -13.67
C ASP A 788 30.76 -34.77 -13.62
N TRP A 789 29.89 -34.44 -12.66
CA TRP A 789 29.36 -33.09 -12.44
C TRP A 789 30.44 -32.13 -11.94
N ASP A 790 31.16 -32.48 -10.88
CA ASP A 790 32.16 -31.60 -10.25
C ASP A 790 33.32 -31.31 -11.22
N THR A 791 33.72 -32.28 -12.05
CA THR A 791 34.72 -32.08 -13.12
C THR A 791 34.23 -31.10 -14.20
N LEU A 792 33.00 -31.29 -14.71
CA LEU A 792 32.44 -30.34 -15.67
C LEU A 792 32.30 -28.93 -15.07
N ARG A 793 32.01 -28.84 -13.76
CA ARG A 793 31.84 -27.58 -13.04
C ARG A 793 33.17 -26.89 -12.72
N SER A 794 34.26 -27.62 -12.49
CA SER A 794 35.61 -27.04 -12.37
C SER A 794 36.13 -26.51 -13.70
N ASP A 795 35.79 -27.17 -14.79
CA ASP A 795 36.32 -26.86 -16.12
C ASP A 795 35.55 -25.72 -16.82
N ASN A 796 34.40 -25.29 -16.27
CA ASN A 796 33.51 -24.30 -16.89
C ASN A 796 32.92 -23.29 -15.88
N ASP A 797 33.37 -22.03 -15.98
CA ASP A 797 32.82 -20.90 -15.19
C ASP A 797 31.29 -20.71 -15.38
N ARG A 798 30.78 -20.97 -16.59
CA ARG A 798 29.38 -20.70 -16.97
C ARG A 798 28.49 -21.93 -16.76
N ILE A 799 27.63 -21.86 -15.74
CA ILE A 799 26.73 -22.96 -15.36
C ILE A 799 25.88 -23.50 -16.52
N GLU A 800 25.34 -22.63 -17.38
CA GLU A 800 24.52 -23.00 -18.54
C GLU A 800 25.18 -24.04 -19.47
N ILE A 801 26.51 -24.01 -19.58
CA ILE A 801 27.30 -24.95 -20.37
C ILE A 801 27.39 -26.30 -19.67
N VAL A 802 27.59 -26.29 -18.34
CA VAL A 802 27.59 -27.49 -17.49
C VAL A 802 26.22 -28.18 -17.53
N LYS A 803 25.12 -27.42 -17.41
CA LYS A 803 23.74 -27.95 -17.49
C LYS A 803 23.52 -28.73 -18.79
N TYR A 804 23.94 -28.16 -19.91
CA TYR A 804 23.80 -28.79 -21.22
C TYR A 804 24.74 -29.99 -21.38
N ARG A 805 26.02 -29.81 -21.05
CA ARG A 805 27.07 -30.81 -21.27
C ARG A 805 26.87 -32.06 -20.42
N ILE A 806 26.37 -31.96 -19.18
CA ILE A 806 26.10 -33.15 -18.36
C ILE A 806 25.02 -34.04 -19.00
N LEU A 807 23.97 -33.46 -19.59
CA LEU A 807 22.93 -34.23 -20.28
C LEU A 807 23.40 -34.78 -21.64
N VAL A 808 24.26 -34.06 -22.35
CA VAL A 808 24.85 -34.59 -23.60
C VAL A 808 25.79 -35.75 -23.29
N ASN A 809 26.69 -35.59 -22.32
CA ASN A 809 27.58 -36.66 -21.86
C ASN A 809 26.77 -37.88 -21.40
N TRP A 810 25.66 -37.68 -20.67
CA TRP A 810 24.73 -38.75 -20.32
C TRP A 810 24.12 -39.44 -21.54
N ARG A 811 23.58 -38.66 -22.50
CA ARG A 811 22.95 -39.18 -23.72
C ARG A 811 23.92 -40.05 -24.51
N GLU A 812 25.16 -39.58 -24.68
CA GLU A 812 26.22 -40.28 -25.42
C GLU A 812 26.71 -41.53 -24.68
N LYS A 813 26.95 -41.44 -23.36
CA LYS A 813 27.45 -42.53 -22.51
C LYS A 813 26.46 -43.69 -22.37
N TYR A 814 25.15 -43.41 -22.39
CA TYR A 814 24.10 -44.40 -22.10
C TYR A 814 23.06 -44.61 -23.22
N SER A 815 23.21 -43.96 -24.39
CA SER A 815 22.16 -43.90 -25.44
C SER A 815 20.81 -43.44 -24.88
N GLY A 816 20.87 -42.36 -24.10
CA GLY A 816 19.78 -41.86 -23.26
C GLY A 816 18.51 -41.52 -24.05
N ARG A 817 17.36 -41.93 -23.54
CA ARG A 817 16.02 -41.72 -24.15
C ARG A 817 15.14 -40.84 -23.28
N PHE A 818 14.10 -40.25 -23.88
CA PHE A 818 13.09 -39.49 -23.13
C PHE A 818 12.43 -40.31 -22.00
N SER A 819 12.29 -41.63 -22.15
CA SER A 819 11.79 -42.54 -21.10
C SER A 819 12.65 -42.53 -19.84
N SER A 820 13.98 -42.42 -19.98
CA SER A 820 14.91 -42.31 -18.85
C SER A 820 14.76 -40.98 -18.12
N ILE A 821 14.57 -39.88 -18.86
CA ILE A 821 14.34 -38.55 -18.29
C ILE A 821 12.96 -38.49 -17.61
N ALA A 822 11.93 -39.05 -18.23
CA ALA A 822 10.58 -39.13 -17.66
C ALA A 822 10.59 -39.87 -16.32
N LYS A 823 11.31 -41.00 -16.24
CA LYS A 823 11.52 -41.73 -15.00
C LYS A 823 12.29 -40.90 -13.98
N ALA A 824 13.44 -40.33 -14.35
CA ALA A 824 14.26 -39.55 -13.43
C ALA A 824 13.51 -38.33 -12.85
N LEU A 825 12.69 -37.63 -13.65
CA LEU A 825 11.80 -36.58 -13.16
C LEU A 825 10.77 -37.13 -12.16
N THR A 826 10.16 -38.28 -12.45
CA THR A 826 9.20 -38.93 -11.52
C THR A 826 9.87 -39.34 -10.21
N ASP A 827 11.10 -39.86 -10.28
CA ASP A 827 11.91 -40.24 -9.11
C ASP A 827 12.35 -39.00 -8.28
N MET A 828 12.19 -37.78 -8.80
CA MET A 828 12.43 -36.48 -8.13
C MET A 828 11.12 -35.78 -7.70
N ASP A 829 9.98 -36.47 -7.69
CA ASP A 829 8.63 -35.90 -7.48
C ASP A 829 8.25 -34.77 -8.48
N LEU A 830 8.92 -34.70 -9.64
CA LEU A 830 8.64 -33.76 -10.73
C LEU A 830 7.76 -34.38 -11.82
N SER A 831 6.87 -33.57 -12.40
CA SER A 831 5.97 -34.04 -13.45
C SER A 831 6.71 -34.36 -14.75
N ALA A 832 6.60 -35.59 -15.23
CA ALA A 832 7.09 -36.01 -16.54
C ALA A 832 6.46 -35.22 -17.72
N HIS A 833 5.35 -34.48 -17.49
CA HIS A 833 4.74 -33.61 -18.50
C HIS A 833 5.63 -32.42 -18.91
N THR A 834 6.66 -32.05 -18.15
CA THR A 834 7.68 -31.07 -18.57
C THR A 834 8.29 -31.43 -19.93
N LEU A 835 8.42 -32.73 -20.23
CA LEU A 835 8.95 -33.20 -21.51
C LEU A 835 7.99 -32.96 -22.70
N CYS A 836 6.70 -32.75 -22.46
CA CYS A 836 5.75 -32.35 -23.50
C CYS A 836 6.06 -30.94 -24.03
N GLN A 837 6.57 -30.04 -23.18
CA GLN A 837 7.04 -28.71 -23.60
C GLN A 837 8.33 -28.81 -24.42
N VAL A 838 9.29 -29.61 -23.96
CA VAL A 838 10.58 -29.83 -24.64
C VAL A 838 10.40 -30.23 -26.11
N ARG A 839 9.43 -31.11 -26.39
CA ARG A 839 9.10 -31.57 -27.75
C ARG A 839 8.17 -30.65 -28.55
N ARG A 840 7.47 -29.70 -27.91
CA ARG A 840 6.62 -28.73 -28.64
C ARG A 840 7.51 -27.68 -29.31
N GLU A 841 7.58 -27.71 -30.64
CA GLU A 841 8.11 -26.57 -31.39
C GLU A 841 7.18 -25.36 -31.22
N ARG A 842 7.68 -24.32 -30.54
CA ARG A 842 7.03 -23.00 -30.49
C ARG A 842 7.03 -22.45 -31.92
N ARG A 843 5.91 -22.42 -32.64
CA ARG A 843 5.86 -21.75 -33.95
C ARG A 843 6.22 -20.28 -33.76
N ALA A 844 7.24 -19.80 -34.47
CA ALA A 844 7.59 -18.39 -34.43
C ALA A 844 6.54 -17.55 -35.17
N GLU A 845 5.72 -16.82 -34.43
CA GLU A 845 4.94 -15.71 -34.97
C GLU A 845 5.88 -14.53 -35.29
N THR A 846 5.76 -13.98 -36.49
CA THR A 846 6.63 -12.90 -36.97
C THR A 846 5.96 -12.08 -38.07
N ASP A 847 6.11 -10.76 -38.01
CA ASP A 847 5.66 -9.82 -39.04
C ASP A 847 6.64 -9.74 -40.24
N ILE A 848 7.71 -10.54 -40.26
CA ILE A 848 8.64 -10.63 -41.40
C ILE A 848 7.90 -11.27 -42.59
N PRO A 849 7.81 -10.61 -43.77
CA PRO A 849 7.10 -11.17 -44.91
C PRO A 849 7.69 -12.50 -45.37
N LEU A 850 6.81 -13.43 -45.79
CA LEU A 850 7.17 -14.81 -46.15
C LEU A 850 8.32 -14.92 -47.16
N GLU A 851 8.40 -13.98 -48.09
CA GLU A 851 9.44 -13.92 -49.14
C GLU A 851 10.88 -13.68 -48.62
N TYR A 852 11.06 -13.19 -47.38
CA TYR A 852 12.38 -12.98 -46.77
C TYR A 852 12.78 -14.10 -45.81
N LEU A 853 11.82 -14.87 -45.29
CA LEU A 853 12.10 -15.91 -44.29
C LEU A 853 13.01 -17.01 -44.83
N ASP A 854 12.94 -17.32 -46.12
CA ASP A 854 13.76 -18.36 -46.74
C ASP A 854 15.10 -17.84 -47.29
N GLY A 855 15.38 -16.53 -47.16
CA GLY A 855 16.65 -15.91 -47.52
C GLY A 855 17.77 -16.19 -46.51
N ILE A 856 19.03 -16.15 -46.98
CA ILE A 856 20.23 -16.30 -46.15
C ILE A 856 20.63 -14.92 -45.58
N PRO A 857 20.90 -14.78 -44.27
CA PRO A 857 21.26 -13.50 -43.67
C PRO A 857 22.65 -13.03 -44.13
N THR A 858 22.72 -11.75 -44.55
CA THR A 858 23.95 -11.07 -44.96
C THR A 858 24.87 -10.77 -43.76
N ASP A 859 26.13 -10.45 -44.04
CA ASP A 859 27.11 -10.07 -43.00
C ASP A 859 26.60 -8.89 -42.17
N GLU A 860 25.99 -7.89 -42.82
CA GLU A 860 25.37 -6.73 -42.17
C GLU A 860 24.25 -7.14 -41.19
N ILE A 861 23.40 -8.10 -41.55
CA ILE A 861 22.32 -8.60 -40.67
C ILE A 861 22.93 -9.31 -39.45
N LEU A 862 23.93 -10.16 -39.66
CA LEU A 862 24.58 -10.91 -38.57
C LEU A 862 25.38 -9.99 -37.63
N ASP A 863 26.10 -9.01 -38.17
CA ASP A 863 26.89 -8.04 -37.41
C ASP A 863 26.00 -7.07 -36.61
N LYS A 864 24.85 -6.64 -37.15
CA LYS A 864 23.85 -5.85 -36.41
C LYS A 864 23.12 -6.65 -35.34
N LEU A 865 22.93 -7.96 -35.54
CA LEU A 865 22.21 -8.85 -34.61
C LEU A 865 23.09 -9.32 -33.44
N ALA A 866 24.37 -9.63 -33.69
CA ALA A 866 25.32 -10.15 -32.69
C ALA A 866 25.33 -9.40 -31.33
N PRO A 867 25.35 -8.05 -31.27
CA PRO A 867 25.30 -7.33 -30.00
C PRO A 867 23.92 -7.37 -29.31
N GLN A 868 22.83 -7.63 -30.04
CA GLN A 868 21.46 -7.58 -29.51
C GLN A 868 21.02 -8.87 -28.80
N ILE A 869 21.65 -10.01 -29.13
CA ILE A 869 21.31 -11.33 -28.57
C ILE A 869 21.57 -11.41 -27.04
N GLY A 870 22.55 -10.67 -26.53
CA GLY A 870 22.94 -10.70 -25.12
C GLY A 870 23.71 -11.97 -24.72
N GLN A 871 23.54 -12.43 -23.48
CA GLN A 871 24.43 -13.45 -22.87
C GLN A 871 24.13 -14.92 -23.24
N VAL A 872 23.51 -15.19 -24.39
CA VAL A 872 22.96 -16.52 -24.75
C VAL A 872 23.59 -17.15 -26.01
N TYR A 873 24.83 -16.80 -26.34
CA TYR A 873 25.57 -17.32 -27.51
C TYR A 873 25.56 -18.86 -27.61
N PHE A 874 25.68 -19.55 -26.46
CA PHE A 874 25.77 -21.00 -26.38
C PHE A 874 24.41 -21.66 -26.62
N GLN A 875 23.36 -21.15 -25.98
CA GLN A 875 21.98 -21.59 -26.21
C GLN A 875 21.56 -21.30 -27.65
N LEU A 876 21.89 -20.13 -28.21
CA LEU A 876 21.64 -19.80 -29.61
C LEU A 876 22.37 -20.77 -30.55
N GLY A 877 23.65 -21.02 -30.30
CA GLY A 877 24.48 -21.94 -31.08
C GLY A 877 23.93 -23.37 -31.12
N ALA A 878 23.50 -23.90 -29.97
CA ALA A 878 22.82 -25.19 -29.91
C ALA A 878 21.45 -25.16 -30.62
N ALA A 879 20.67 -24.09 -30.45
CA ALA A 879 19.35 -23.93 -31.08
C ALA A 879 19.39 -23.80 -32.61
N ILE A 880 20.48 -23.29 -33.19
CA ILE A 880 20.74 -23.26 -34.64
C ILE A 880 21.50 -24.49 -35.17
N GLY A 881 21.83 -25.45 -34.30
CA GLY A 881 22.38 -26.76 -34.68
C GLY A 881 23.91 -26.88 -34.73
N LEU A 882 24.66 -25.94 -34.13
CA LEU A 882 26.12 -26.06 -34.03
C LEU A 882 26.55 -27.11 -33.01
N SER A 883 27.59 -27.86 -33.34
CA SER A 883 28.20 -28.83 -32.42
C SER A 883 28.81 -28.16 -31.18
N ILE A 884 28.77 -28.85 -30.05
CA ILE A 884 29.35 -28.41 -28.77
C ILE A 884 30.84 -28.08 -28.91
N GLY A 885 31.60 -28.90 -29.64
CA GLY A 885 33.01 -28.63 -29.91
C GLY A 885 33.22 -27.32 -30.68
N THR A 886 32.30 -26.93 -31.56
CA THR A 886 32.33 -25.62 -32.21
C THR A 886 32.12 -24.48 -31.21
N LEU A 887 31.14 -24.64 -30.30
CA LEU A 887 30.81 -23.61 -29.30
C LEU A 887 31.91 -23.43 -28.25
N GLU A 888 32.54 -24.52 -27.82
CA GLU A 888 33.67 -24.50 -26.89
C GLU A 888 34.91 -23.84 -27.51
N ASN A 889 35.20 -24.12 -28.80
CA ASN A 889 36.25 -23.42 -29.52
C ASN A 889 35.97 -21.90 -29.64
N ILE A 890 34.72 -21.50 -29.94
CA ILE A 890 34.31 -20.08 -29.99
C ILE A 890 34.49 -19.42 -28.61
N GLN A 891 34.13 -20.12 -27.53
CA GLN A 891 34.33 -19.66 -26.16
C GLN A 891 35.81 -19.48 -25.83
N SER A 892 36.65 -20.48 -26.10
CA SER A 892 38.09 -20.45 -25.82
C SER A 892 38.81 -19.34 -26.59
N ASN A 893 38.38 -19.06 -27.83
CA ASN A 893 38.93 -17.97 -28.64
C ASN A 893 38.47 -16.58 -28.18
N ASN A 894 37.31 -16.47 -27.52
CA ASN A 894 36.68 -15.21 -27.14
C ASN A 894 36.15 -15.22 -25.68
N PRO A 895 36.96 -15.51 -24.64
CA PRO A 895 36.46 -15.96 -23.33
C PRO A 895 35.56 -14.95 -22.59
N LYS A 896 35.69 -13.64 -22.90
CA LYS A 896 34.98 -12.55 -22.22
C LYS A 896 34.27 -11.56 -23.15
N ASP A 897 34.29 -11.78 -24.46
CA ASP A 897 33.57 -10.92 -25.43
C ASP A 897 32.31 -11.62 -25.93
N LEU A 898 31.17 -11.22 -25.37
CA LEU A 898 29.86 -11.79 -25.71
C LEU A 898 29.40 -11.41 -27.13
N ALA A 899 29.79 -10.25 -27.64
CA ALA A 899 29.41 -9.81 -28.98
C ALA A 899 30.21 -10.60 -30.03
N ALA A 900 31.52 -10.78 -29.81
CA ALA A 900 32.35 -11.66 -30.63
C ALA A 900 31.90 -13.12 -30.55
N GLN A 901 31.53 -13.62 -29.35
CA GLN A 901 30.95 -14.95 -29.18
C GLN A 901 29.66 -15.14 -29.99
N ASN A 902 28.68 -14.23 -29.88
CA ASN A 902 27.44 -14.27 -30.67
C ASN A 902 27.72 -14.19 -32.18
N ARG A 903 28.65 -13.31 -32.58
CA ARG A 903 29.05 -13.13 -33.97
C ARG A 903 29.66 -14.40 -34.55
N GLU A 904 30.67 -14.97 -33.92
CA GLU A 904 31.32 -16.19 -34.39
C GLU A 904 30.35 -17.38 -34.42
N VAL A 905 29.39 -17.46 -33.49
CA VAL A 905 28.28 -18.44 -33.55
C VAL A 905 27.45 -18.27 -34.83
N LEU A 906 26.98 -17.05 -35.12
CA LEU A 906 26.18 -16.76 -36.30
C LEU A 906 26.94 -17.03 -37.61
N PHE A 907 28.22 -16.64 -37.67
CA PHE A 907 29.08 -16.85 -38.85
C PHE A 907 29.51 -18.31 -39.02
N ALA A 908 29.72 -19.07 -37.94
CA ALA A 908 29.98 -20.50 -38.00
C ALA A 908 28.74 -21.26 -38.51
N TRP A 909 27.56 -20.95 -37.98
CA TRP A 909 26.30 -21.54 -38.43
C TRP A 909 26.02 -21.29 -39.91
N ARG A 910 26.22 -20.06 -40.41
CA ARG A 910 26.04 -19.76 -41.84
C ARG A 910 27.07 -20.46 -42.76
N LYS A 911 28.23 -20.86 -42.23
CA LYS A 911 29.25 -21.65 -42.96
C LYS A 911 28.97 -23.14 -42.91
N ASP A 912 28.19 -23.62 -41.94
CA ASP A 912 27.78 -25.02 -41.85
C ASP A 912 26.89 -25.38 -43.05
N ARG A 913 27.11 -26.56 -43.62
CA ARG A 913 26.39 -27.07 -44.79
C ARG A 913 25.36 -28.15 -44.43
N THR A 914 25.22 -28.48 -43.15
CA THR A 914 24.28 -29.50 -42.66
C THR A 914 22.84 -29.00 -42.62
N VAL A 915 22.62 -27.70 -42.41
CA VAL A 915 21.30 -27.05 -42.35
C VAL A 915 21.34 -25.79 -43.21
N THR A 916 20.30 -25.52 -44.02
CA THR A 916 20.23 -24.27 -44.80
C THR A 916 20.06 -23.08 -43.84
N PRO A 917 21.01 -22.12 -43.79
CA PRO A 917 21.01 -21.08 -42.77
C PRO A 917 20.07 -19.94 -43.18
N THR A 918 18.76 -20.15 -43.07
CA THR A 918 17.74 -19.18 -43.45
C THR A 918 17.33 -18.27 -42.29
N ILE A 919 16.79 -17.09 -42.61
CA ILE A 919 16.18 -16.18 -41.64
C ILE A 919 15.10 -16.90 -40.81
N ARG A 920 14.34 -17.84 -41.40
CA ARG A 920 13.34 -18.68 -40.72
C ARG A 920 13.95 -19.50 -39.58
N VAL A 921 15.07 -20.17 -39.82
CA VAL A 921 15.78 -20.98 -38.81
C VAL A 921 16.32 -20.08 -37.70
N LEU A 922 16.85 -18.91 -38.05
CA LEU A 922 17.36 -17.93 -37.09
C LEU A 922 16.25 -17.36 -36.19
N VAL A 923 15.11 -16.96 -36.77
CA VAL A 923 13.91 -16.53 -36.03
C VAL A 923 13.44 -17.64 -35.08
N GLN A 924 13.37 -18.88 -35.58
CA GLN A 924 12.90 -20.02 -34.80
C GLN A 924 13.84 -20.34 -33.62
N ALA A 925 15.15 -20.21 -33.80
CA ALA A 925 16.13 -20.34 -32.73
C ALA A 925 16.03 -19.21 -31.69
N LEU A 926 15.85 -17.95 -32.12
CA LEU A 926 15.65 -16.81 -31.23
C LEU A 926 14.37 -16.95 -30.38
N VAL A 927 13.28 -17.49 -30.95
CA VAL A 927 12.06 -17.85 -30.21
C VAL A 927 12.29 -19.02 -29.24
N ASN A 928 13.05 -20.04 -29.64
CA ASN A 928 13.39 -21.18 -28.78
C ASN A 928 14.20 -20.77 -27.53
N ILE A 929 15.07 -19.76 -27.63
CA ILE A 929 15.88 -19.25 -26.51
C ILE A 929 15.22 -18.06 -25.76
N GLY A 930 13.94 -17.80 -25.99
CA GLY A 930 13.19 -16.75 -25.29
C GLY A 930 13.58 -15.31 -25.68
N ARG A 931 14.20 -15.08 -26.84
CA ARG A 931 14.54 -13.74 -27.38
C ARG A 931 13.52 -13.20 -28.39
N GLY A 932 12.59 -14.04 -28.85
CA GLY A 932 11.52 -13.66 -29.78
C GLY A 932 12.01 -13.28 -31.18
N ALA A 933 11.07 -12.96 -32.07
CA ALA A 933 11.39 -12.49 -33.43
C ALA A 933 11.76 -10.99 -33.50
N LEU A 934 11.41 -10.22 -32.48
CA LEU A 934 11.47 -8.74 -32.47
C LEU A 934 12.89 -8.18 -32.67
N CYS A 935 13.91 -8.79 -32.05
CA CYS A 935 15.30 -8.37 -32.22
C CYS A 935 15.79 -8.49 -33.68
N LEU A 936 15.34 -9.50 -34.42
CA LEU A 936 15.66 -9.64 -35.85
C LEU A 936 14.80 -8.72 -36.72
N GLN A 937 13.53 -8.48 -36.35
CA GLN A 937 12.67 -7.53 -37.05
C GLN A 937 13.25 -6.11 -37.02
N GLU A 938 13.80 -5.66 -35.90
CA GLU A 938 14.40 -4.32 -35.79
C GLU A 938 15.70 -4.19 -36.59
N VAL A 939 16.49 -5.27 -36.71
CA VAL A 939 17.63 -5.33 -37.64
C VAL A 939 17.15 -5.22 -39.10
N LEU A 940 16.10 -5.96 -39.47
CA LEU A 940 15.60 -6.04 -40.85
C LEU A 940 14.89 -4.76 -41.33
N LYS A 941 14.30 -3.95 -40.44
CA LYS A 941 13.80 -2.60 -40.79
C LYS A 941 14.88 -1.65 -41.32
N ASN A 942 16.14 -1.91 -40.97
CA ASN A 942 17.28 -1.00 -41.16
C ASN A 942 18.30 -1.51 -42.21
N VAL A 943 17.85 -2.33 -43.18
CA VAL A 943 18.68 -2.93 -44.26
C VAL A 943 17.96 -2.78 -45.61
N ASP A 944 18.67 -2.45 -46.69
CA ASP A 944 18.06 -2.37 -48.04
C ASP A 944 17.76 -3.78 -48.59
N LEU A 945 16.49 -4.16 -48.47
CA LEU A 945 15.95 -5.50 -48.74
C LEU A 945 16.14 -6.00 -50.18
N LYS A 946 16.58 -5.15 -51.13
CA LYS A 946 16.90 -5.58 -52.50
C LYS A 946 18.13 -6.49 -52.58
N THR A 947 19.06 -6.35 -51.64
CA THR A 947 20.35 -7.08 -51.64
C THR A 947 20.24 -8.57 -51.32
N LEU A 948 19.14 -9.01 -50.70
CA LEU A 948 18.94 -10.42 -50.31
C LEU A 948 18.75 -11.40 -51.49
N LYS A 949 18.50 -10.89 -52.71
CA LYS A 949 18.27 -11.72 -53.91
C LYS A 949 19.50 -12.07 -54.73
N GLU A 950 20.66 -11.45 -54.49
CA GLU A 950 21.84 -11.56 -55.39
C GLU A 950 22.85 -12.64 -54.95
N SER A 951 22.57 -13.42 -53.91
CA SER A 951 23.54 -14.37 -53.31
C SER A 951 23.49 -15.83 -53.83
N GLU A 952 22.61 -16.15 -54.79
CA GLU A 952 22.51 -17.52 -55.33
C GLU A 952 23.59 -17.89 -56.35
N ASP A 953 24.25 -16.90 -56.98
CA ASP A 953 24.99 -17.09 -58.24
C ASP A 953 26.47 -17.56 -58.08
N VAL A 954 26.83 -18.15 -56.93
CA VAL A 954 28.19 -18.67 -56.66
C VAL A 954 28.17 -20.14 -56.22
N ARG A 955 27.73 -21.04 -57.12
CA ARG A 955 27.94 -22.49 -56.99
C ARG A 955 28.31 -23.18 -58.31
N GLY A 956 29.61 -23.34 -58.54
CA GLY A 956 30.16 -24.57 -59.14
C GLY A 956 30.75 -24.50 -60.55
N GLU A 957 32.04 -24.15 -60.65
CA GLU A 957 32.92 -24.77 -61.65
C GLU A 957 33.70 -25.93 -60.98
N GLY A 958 33.57 -27.14 -61.54
CA GLY A 958 34.03 -28.37 -60.86
C GLY A 958 34.01 -29.64 -61.72
N ALA A 959 34.49 -29.54 -62.96
CA ALA A 959 34.99 -30.62 -63.84
C ALA A 959 34.36 -32.05 -63.79
N ILE A 960 33.56 -32.39 -64.81
CA ILE A 960 33.43 -33.76 -65.37
C ILE A 960 33.43 -33.67 -66.92
N PRO A 961 34.09 -34.58 -67.69
CA PRO A 961 34.47 -34.28 -69.08
C PRO A 961 33.51 -34.73 -70.20
N LYS A 962 33.45 -33.89 -71.25
CA LYS A 962 33.21 -34.14 -72.70
C LYS A 962 32.40 -35.39 -73.13
N LYS A 963 31.30 -35.14 -73.87
CA LYS A 963 31.12 -35.63 -75.27
C LYS A 963 30.11 -34.77 -76.06
N PRO A 964 30.17 -34.69 -77.41
CA PRO A 964 29.58 -33.58 -78.18
C PRO A 964 28.33 -33.94 -78.99
N LYS A 965 27.44 -32.95 -79.19
CA LYS A 965 26.53 -32.79 -80.36
C LYS A 965 26.38 -31.27 -80.60
N ASN A 966 26.99 -30.73 -81.66
CA ASN A 966 26.44 -30.51 -83.01
C ASN A 966 25.32 -29.46 -83.12
N THR A 967 25.75 -28.28 -83.59
CA THR A 967 25.18 -27.47 -84.70
C THR A 967 23.78 -26.84 -84.61
N SER A 968 23.73 -25.58 -85.09
CA SER A 968 22.60 -24.87 -85.75
C SER A 968 21.35 -24.55 -84.91
N GLU A 969 20.70 -23.38 -85.02
CA GLU A 969 20.97 -22.16 -85.80
C GLU A 969 20.11 -20.97 -85.32
N GLN A 970 20.39 -19.78 -85.86
CA GLN A 970 19.42 -18.69 -86.14
C GLN A 970 18.61 -18.03 -84.97
N LYS A 971 19.28 -17.01 -84.40
CA LYS A 971 18.83 -15.59 -84.32
C LYS A 971 18.00 -15.13 -85.57
N PRO A 972 17.29 -13.95 -85.58
CA PRO A 972 17.30 -12.85 -84.61
C PRO A 972 15.97 -12.03 -84.44
N GLN A 973 16.09 -10.86 -83.77
CA GLN A 973 15.38 -9.58 -84.02
C GLN A 973 13.89 -9.44 -83.60
N SER A 974 13.37 -8.24 -83.26
CA SER A 974 13.95 -6.98 -82.70
C SER A 974 12.82 -5.95 -82.44
N GLN A 975 13.17 -4.77 -81.87
CA GLN A 975 12.36 -3.53 -81.84
C GLN A 975 11.20 -3.49 -80.79
N GLN A 976 10.83 -2.34 -80.21
CA GLN A 976 11.49 -1.02 -80.14
C GLN A 976 11.06 -0.24 -78.88
N LYS A 977 11.84 0.79 -78.54
CA LYS A 977 11.57 1.76 -77.45
C LYS A 977 10.29 2.57 -77.70
N ARG A 978 9.63 3.01 -76.62
CA ARG A 978 9.20 4.41 -76.50
C ARG A 978 9.14 4.88 -75.04
N SER A 979 9.88 5.93 -74.76
CA SER A 979 9.84 6.71 -73.52
C SER A 979 8.82 7.83 -73.62
N ASN A 980 8.25 8.28 -72.49
CA ASN A 980 7.86 9.67 -72.31
C ASN A 980 8.07 10.09 -70.86
N LYS A 981 8.61 11.30 -70.66
CA LYS A 981 8.75 12.01 -69.38
C LYS A 981 7.95 13.31 -69.47
N CYS A 982 7.30 13.68 -68.38
CA CYS A 982 6.91 15.04 -68.01
C CYS A 982 6.74 15.03 -66.46
N SER A 983 7.51 15.81 -65.69
CA SER A 983 7.34 17.26 -65.40
C SER A 983 6.43 17.46 -64.17
N ILE A 984 6.65 18.36 -63.20
CA ILE A 984 7.56 19.54 -63.09
C ILE A 984 7.75 19.88 -61.59
N ALA A 985 8.78 20.69 -61.29
CA ALA A 985 9.10 21.34 -60.00
C ALA A 985 9.64 20.44 -58.88
#